data_AF-A0A2N3QST4-F1
#
_entry.id   AF-A0A2N3QST4-F1
#
_cell.length_a   1.000
_cell.length_b   1.000
_cell.length_c   1.000
_cell.angle_alpha   90.00
_cell.angle_beta   90.00
_cell.angle_gamma   90.00
#
_symmetry.space_group_name_H-M   'P 1'
#
loop_
_entity.id
_entity.type
_entity.pdbx_description
1 polymer ?
#
loop_
_entity_poly.entity_id
_entity_poly.type
_entity_poly.pdbx_seq_one_letter_code
_entity_poly.pdbx_strand_id
1 'polypeptide(L)'
;MVHTSDRSPHTPHAHPRGVTPSALLTAARQWLAHGWAGSGVGEPVVLAPWTRHHAFTGFPDVPGPIRPGWVQLPGARVFAIGFFLSSRRFMQIALADDRGRVYATDEPNPDLHGREPEFFLFKEGEWTIPDGPRLGHTAATGGRTIRVAHGGVVCAEANGVNRWLASWIEAGRRYTLEQLRVTLPDELRVGLEYRDAVTVAFFAAYLLPKMRGLLLGFGSGNIFRRLEQQAPLSAIRDSARDAAEARAHGLRTSGLEDHAVMLMREIGALGNLPALQPDHGAEPMHLITSELSGNYFLTWDTSLPFDAALTSMRIEGNLNRFAQVSSWLETNASHGIEPTEDTVSQAQAALIDQALLTNPALSAFSRTEPIDVLHGPAFGEVNRLISIAADTAQRIARANPAPQADQPHGEWVLRQTLASLLRRLRLPYRFDTDFRDDLEAGRLAIAFTAAGPALMPASEYIADTHDWIDLDDAARAQLSARYNLRVGLMMAALAFGASPLIREVSVIIDSIGLEEAIKEQDSAIKAMMSDALSTFEQWHDRPLDFAGGKASPKDGDQHGNPMAIGTANGPEPQGAPADDEFEQLMRGGGIDEVTFAFDERDGQNGGQGGHAAGTAIDEQLERLRTGPTLTTLATVTFTREAFLQRLRDDGLEHPDETFAMFHAAMTIDAEHGLAPTPTDLTIHDARFEPRNAQMAPESQERVLTPAEARAMGATDTFGLAIQRDDLLAYAVARFHELAADDAMPSVDKAQQAMRLIDRIGDPELTDAALEITAALIDGRDTPDPVFEAGARLDDARVKARDLLFSGQVDQAVEHIESVVAALDEQFAAGDGVPRYFNSYADRVIYNHLFAIRDERTVLIPDNLFYAHMELADALAQLKGAKEALPHLNRLVAYAPSYALSHLKLAVQLAREEDWDSVRAACLNALRVSIDRADAGYAYYRLAQAAWMRDEFAVAVAAYMMSDAVAHNQVPSLGEELSEVRGRATSQNIPIPTAMAQAQRTLAEHDIPVWPGTEVAPIMLRAARVGVDQGMFVPARTLAVAAARMGEQGIDAVQLQFLRSLNA
;
A
#
# COMPACT_ATOMS: atom_id res chain seq x y z
N MET A 1 50.59 -26.18 -39.22
CA MET A 1 51.73 -27.12 -39.38
C MET A 1 52.25 -27.38 -37.97
N VAL A 2 52.21 -28.56 -37.36
CA VAL A 2 52.48 -29.93 -37.83
C VAL A 2 51.59 -30.90 -37.03
N HIS A 3 51.11 -31.95 -37.70
CA HIS A 3 50.41 -33.11 -37.16
C HIS A 3 51.31 -33.97 -36.26
N THR A 4 50.75 -34.54 -35.18
CA THR A 4 50.98 -35.92 -34.68
C THR A 4 49.88 -36.23 -33.66
N SER A 5 48.87 -37.05 -33.97
CA SER A 5 48.81 -38.47 -33.59
C SER A 5 49.30 -38.75 -32.16
N ASP A 6 48.36 -38.94 -31.22
CA ASP A 6 48.62 -39.89 -30.15
C ASP A 6 47.32 -40.56 -29.66
N ARG A 7 47.24 -41.87 -29.91
CA ARG A 7 46.40 -42.80 -29.17
C ARG A 7 47.20 -43.20 -27.94
N SER A 8 46.65 -43.04 -26.74
CA SER A 8 46.85 -43.88 -25.53
C SER A 8 46.13 -43.23 -24.33
N PRO A 9 45.96 -43.90 -23.17
CA PRO A 9 45.09 -45.05 -22.96
C PRO A 9 44.13 -44.82 -21.76
N HIS A 10 42.92 -45.40 -21.78
CA HIS A 10 42.12 -45.52 -20.57
C HIS A 10 42.76 -46.55 -19.62
N THR A 11 43.58 -46.09 -18.68
CA THR A 11 43.96 -46.87 -17.49
C THR A 11 42.89 -46.72 -16.41
N PRO A 12 42.29 -47.81 -15.91
CA PRO A 12 41.53 -47.79 -14.67
C PRO A 12 42.55 -47.69 -13.53
N HIS A 13 42.66 -46.52 -12.89
CA HIS A 13 43.46 -46.43 -11.66
C HIS A 13 42.82 -47.31 -10.59
N ALA A 14 43.52 -48.40 -10.29
CA ALA A 14 43.16 -49.36 -9.26
C ALA A 14 43.15 -48.68 -7.89
N HIS A 15 42.24 -49.14 -7.02
CA HIS A 15 42.23 -48.81 -5.58
C HIS A 15 43.64 -48.85 -4.99
N PRO A 16 43.95 -48.03 -3.96
CA PRO A 16 45.19 -48.18 -3.21
C PRO A 16 45.35 -49.65 -2.81
N ARG A 17 46.47 -50.27 -3.22
CA ARG A 17 46.72 -51.71 -3.03
C ARG A 17 46.56 -52.07 -1.55
N GLY A 18 45.55 -52.86 -1.21
CA GLY A 18 45.40 -53.47 0.13
C GLY A 18 44.03 -53.34 0.82
N VAL A 19 43.07 -52.56 0.31
CA VAL A 19 41.76 -52.38 0.98
C VAL A 19 40.71 -53.34 0.42
N THR A 20 40.06 -54.13 1.28
CA THR A 20 39.02 -55.09 0.86
C THR A 20 37.66 -54.39 0.66
N PRO A 21 36.77 -54.89 -0.22
CA PRO A 21 35.40 -54.35 -0.36
C PRO A 21 34.61 -54.34 0.97
N SER A 22 34.93 -55.26 1.89
CA SER A 22 34.35 -55.27 3.24
C SER A 22 34.83 -54.09 4.08
N ALA A 23 36.11 -53.72 4.01
CA ALA A 23 36.63 -52.54 4.71
C ALA A 23 36.05 -51.24 4.14
N LEU A 24 35.81 -51.18 2.82
CA LEU A 24 35.16 -50.05 2.15
C LEU A 24 33.68 -49.93 2.53
N LEU A 25 32.97 -51.06 2.64
CA LEU A 25 31.60 -51.13 3.14
C LEU A 25 31.52 -50.61 4.58
N THR A 26 32.43 -51.04 5.45
CA THR A 26 32.52 -50.55 6.83
C THR A 26 32.81 -49.05 6.88
N ALA A 27 33.75 -48.56 6.06
CA ALA A 27 34.07 -47.13 5.98
C ALA A 27 32.87 -46.28 5.52
N ALA A 28 32.14 -46.72 4.49
CA ALA A 28 30.92 -46.04 4.04
C ALA A 28 29.82 -46.03 5.12
N ARG A 29 29.60 -47.17 5.78
CA ARG A 29 28.62 -47.28 6.88
C ARG A 29 29.00 -46.40 8.07
N GLN A 30 30.26 -46.38 8.47
CA GLN A 30 30.76 -45.54 9.57
C GLN A 30 30.64 -44.06 9.23
N TRP A 31 30.99 -43.67 8.00
CA TRP A 31 30.87 -42.29 7.56
C TRP A 31 29.42 -41.82 7.51
N LEU A 32 28.50 -42.62 6.94
CA LEU A 32 27.06 -42.31 6.96
C LEU A 32 26.49 -42.27 8.38
N ALA A 33 26.94 -43.16 9.28
CA ALA A 33 26.50 -43.16 10.68
C ALA A 33 26.86 -41.87 11.44
N HIS A 34 27.77 -41.04 10.93
CA HIS A 34 28.13 -39.75 11.52
C HIS A 34 27.17 -38.60 11.18
N GLY A 35 26.08 -38.82 10.44
CA GLY A 35 25.10 -37.75 10.18
C GLY A 35 23.95 -38.05 9.23
N TRP A 36 23.86 -39.27 8.66
CA TRP A 36 22.77 -39.69 7.79
C TRP A 36 21.78 -40.58 8.55
N ALA A 37 20.59 -40.03 8.81
CA ALA A 37 19.46 -40.73 9.43
C ALA A 37 18.42 -41.24 8.41
N GLY A 38 18.80 -41.39 7.13
CA GLY A 38 17.90 -41.94 6.10
C GLY A 38 17.54 -43.42 6.33
N SER A 39 16.69 -43.98 5.48
CA SER A 39 16.30 -45.40 5.51
C SER A 39 17.53 -46.29 5.30
N GLY A 40 18.14 -46.76 6.39
CA GLY A 40 19.17 -47.79 6.40
C GLY A 40 20.42 -47.55 5.53
N VAL A 41 21.34 -48.52 5.57
CA VAL A 41 22.47 -48.59 4.63
C VAL A 41 22.37 -49.94 3.92
N GLY A 42 21.97 -49.89 2.65
CA GLY A 42 21.66 -51.08 1.86
C GLY A 42 22.84 -52.02 1.66
N GLU A 43 22.54 -53.28 1.37
CA GLU A 43 23.58 -54.26 1.03
C GLU A 43 24.19 -53.96 -0.35
N PRO A 44 25.52 -54.03 -0.53
CA PRO A 44 26.14 -53.72 -1.80
C PRO A 44 25.72 -54.70 -2.90
N VAL A 45 25.31 -54.16 -4.04
CA VAL A 45 24.92 -54.94 -5.21
C VAL A 45 26.11 -55.10 -6.16
N VAL A 46 26.25 -56.28 -6.75
CA VAL A 46 27.24 -56.54 -7.80
C VAL A 46 26.65 -56.09 -9.14
N LEU A 47 27.32 -55.15 -9.79
CA LEU A 47 26.91 -54.60 -11.07
C LEU A 47 27.21 -55.57 -12.22
N ALA A 48 26.27 -55.68 -13.15
CA ALA A 48 26.49 -56.41 -14.39
C ALA A 48 27.55 -55.69 -15.26
N PRO A 49 28.30 -56.42 -16.11
CA PRO A 49 29.40 -55.84 -16.90
C PRO A 49 29.00 -54.67 -17.80
N TRP A 50 27.73 -54.59 -18.20
CA TRP A 50 27.20 -53.62 -19.17
C TRP A 50 26.37 -52.50 -18.52
N THR A 51 26.30 -52.47 -17.18
CA THR A 51 25.50 -51.47 -16.46
C THR A 51 26.13 -50.09 -16.65
N ARG A 52 25.36 -49.12 -17.16
CA ARG A 52 25.81 -47.72 -17.25
C ARG A 52 25.90 -47.12 -15.86
N HIS A 53 27.03 -46.50 -15.57
CA HIS A 53 27.31 -45.92 -14.28
C HIS A 53 28.40 -44.86 -14.41
N HIS A 54 28.48 -43.97 -13.42
CA HIS A 54 29.57 -43.01 -13.29
C HIS A 54 29.98 -42.92 -11.82
N ALA A 55 31.28 -42.98 -11.54
CA ALA A 55 31.85 -42.83 -10.21
C ALA A 55 32.77 -41.61 -10.20
N PHE A 56 32.45 -40.64 -9.36
CA PHE A 56 33.22 -39.40 -9.24
C PHE A 56 34.49 -39.62 -8.42
N THR A 57 35.56 -38.94 -8.81
CA THR A 57 36.83 -38.91 -8.07
C THR A 57 37.08 -37.53 -7.51
N GLY A 58 37.70 -37.44 -6.33
CA GLY A 58 38.03 -36.14 -5.73
C GLY A 58 36.82 -35.35 -5.23
N PHE A 59 35.71 -36.02 -4.93
CA PHE A 59 34.56 -35.36 -4.31
C PHE A 59 34.95 -34.84 -2.92
N PRO A 60 34.75 -33.54 -2.61
CA PRO A 60 35.11 -32.96 -1.33
C PRO A 60 34.44 -33.70 -0.16
N ASP A 61 35.17 -33.86 0.95
CA ASP A 61 34.67 -34.38 2.23
C ASP A 61 34.10 -35.79 2.22
N VAL A 62 34.24 -36.51 1.09
CA VAL A 62 33.98 -37.94 0.99
C VAL A 62 35.32 -38.68 1.17
N PRO A 63 35.41 -39.66 2.09
CA PRO A 63 36.63 -40.42 2.30
C PRO A 63 37.14 -41.06 1.01
N GLY A 64 38.41 -40.81 0.65
CA GLY A 64 39.03 -41.29 -0.60
C GLY A 64 38.90 -42.80 -0.93
N PRO A 65 38.72 -43.73 0.02
CA PRO A 65 38.48 -45.14 -0.32
C PRO A 65 37.11 -45.39 -0.99
N ILE A 66 36.11 -44.54 -0.75
CA ILE A 66 34.75 -44.65 -1.29
C ILE A 66 34.49 -43.55 -2.32
N ARG A 67 33.79 -43.87 -3.41
CA ARG A 67 33.54 -42.92 -4.50
C ARG A 67 32.06 -42.71 -4.70
N PRO A 68 31.52 -41.48 -4.55
CA PRO A 68 30.13 -41.21 -4.83
C PRO A 68 29.85 -41.33 -6.33
N GLY A 69 28.62 -41.63 -6.70
CA GLY A 69 28.24 -41.75 -8.10
C GLY A 69 26.84 -42.32 -8.29
N TRP A 70 26.54 -42.68 -9.54
CA TRP A 70 25.23 -43.22 -9.91
C TRP A 70 25.32 -44.46 -10.78
N VAL A 71 24.25 -45.26 -10.75
CA VAL A 71 24.05 -46.48 -11.54
C VAL A 71 22.69 -46.46 -12.20
N GLN A 72 22.62 -46.62 -13.52
CA GLN A 72 21.36 -46.74 -14.24
C GLN A 72 20.75 -48.12 -13.98
N LEU A 73 19.53 -48.15 -13.45
CA LEU A 73 18.79 -49.39 -13.23
C LEU A 73 18.21 -49.91 -14.57
N PRO A 74 18.40 -51.21 -14.91
CA PRO A 74 17.87 -51.78 -16.15
C PRO A 74 16.34 -51.77 -16.19
N GLY A 75 15.76 -51.31 -17.30
CA GLY A 75 14.30 -51.34 -17.51
C GLY A 75 13.49 -50.32 -16.70
N ALA A 76 14.12 -49.52 -15.85
CA ALA A 76 13.49 -48.50 -15.03
C ALA A 76 13.83 -47.09 -15.55
N ARG A 77 12.90 -46.13 -15.37
CA ARG A 77 13.12 -44.69 -15.63
C ARG A 77 13.83 -43.97 -14.48
N VAL A 78 14.35 -44.72 -13.51
CA VAL A 78 15.09 -44.21 -12.35
C VAL A 78 16.55 -44.67 -12.39
N PHE A 79 17.42 -43.97 -11.68
CA PHE A 79 18.81 -44.35 -11.46
C PHE A 79 19.15 -44.27 -9.97
N ALA A 80 20.03 -45.17 -9.52
CA ALA A 80 20.46 -45.26 -8.15
C ALA A 80 21.65 -44.34 -7.88
N ILE A 81 21.61 -43.63 -6.76
CA ILE A 81 22.65 -42.73 -6.25
C ILE A 81 23.27 -43.36 -5.01
N GLY A 82 24.60 -43.28 -4.86
CA GLY A 82 25.30 -43.92 -3.77
C GLY A 82 26.82 -44.04 -3.95
N PHE A 83 27.42 -45.09 -3.37
CA PHE A 83 28.88 -45.24 -3.28
C PHE A 83 29.40 -46.49 -3.98
N PHE A 84 30.50 -46.33 -4.71
CA PHE A 84 31.28 -47.43 -5.28
C PHE A 84 32.31 -47.95 -4.28
N LEU A 85 32.15 -49.22 -3.89
CA LEU A 85 33.11 -49.98 -3.09
C LEU A 85 34.15 -50.69 -3.97
N SER A 86 33.81 -50.95 -5.22
CA SER A 86 34.76 -51.37 -6.25
C SER A 86 34.23 -50.96 -7.62
N SER A 87 34.97 -51.25 -8.70
CA SER A 87 34.47 -51.04 -10.07
C SER A 87 33.20 -51.83 -10.40
N ARG A 88 32.80 -52.80 -9.56
CA ARG A 88 31.61 -53.64 -9.76
C ARG A 88 30.72 -53.78 -8.53
N ARG A 89 30.99 -53.08 -7.43
CA ARG A 89 30.15 -53.14 -6.23
C ARG A 89 29.67 -51.74 -5.88
N PHE A 90 28.36 -51.58 -5.80
CA PHE A 90 27.68 -50.31 -5.55
C PHE A 90 26.74 -50.43 -4.36
N MET A 91 26.74 -49.41 -3.52
CA MET A 91 25.85 -49.26 -2.37
C MET A 91 24.92 -48.10 -2.65
N GLN A 92 23.61 -48.36 -2.72
CA GLN A 92 22.60 -47.33 -2.92
C GLN A 92 22.26 -46.63 -1.61
N ILE A 93 21.99 -45.33 -1.70
CA ILE A 93 21.42 -44.52 -0.62
C ILE A 93 20.19 -43.72 -1.08
N ALA A 94 20.01 -43.54 -2.39
CA ALA A 94 18.87 -42.84 -2.96
C ALA A 94 18.55 -43.30 -4.39
N LEU A 95 17.35 -42.97 -4.86
CA LEU A 95 16.91 -43.14 -6.25
C LEU A 95 16.47 -41.80 -6.82
N ALA A 96 16.82 -41.55 -8.07
CA ALA A 96 16.45 -40.36 -8.81
C ALA A 96 15.69 -40.70 -10.08
N ASP A 97 14.71 -39.90 -10.45
CA ASP A 97 13.92 -40.08 -11.67
C ASP A 97 14.37 -39.18 -12.84
N ASP A 98 13.62 -39.21 -13.94
CA ASP A 98 13.85 -38.38 -15.14
C ASP A 98 13.32 -36.94 -15.01
N ARG A 99 12.81 -36.54 -13.85
CA ARG A 99 12.29 -35.20 -13.54
C ARG A 99 13.05 -34.46 -12.45
N GLY A 100 14.15 -35.03 -11.95
CA GLY A 100 15.05 -34.42 -10.99
C GLY A 100 14.66 -34.71 -9.55
N ARG A 101 13.67 -35.57 -9.31
CA ARG A 101 13.19 -35.94 -7.97
C ARG A 101 14.02 -37.08 -7.41
N VAL A 102 14.48 -36.92 -6.18
CA VAL A 102 15.35 -37.85 -5.48
C VAL A 102 14.68 -38.32 -4.19
N TYR A 103 14.72 -39.64 -3.99
CA TYR A 103 14.10 -40.37 -2.88
C TYR A 103 15.20 -41.14 -2.14
N ALA A 104 15.46 -40.80 -0.89
CA ALA A 104 16.37 -41.50 0.00
C ALA A 104 15.80 -42.89 0.29
N THR A 105 16.54 -43.90 -0.16
CA THR A 105 16.13 -45.29 -0.05
C THR A 105 17.31 -46.21 -0.28
N ASP A 106 17.47 -47.17 0.63
CA ASP A 106 18.43 -48.26 0.51
C ASP A 106 17.83 -49.50 -0.18
N GLU A 107 16.52 -49.50 -0.43
CA GLU A 107 15.82 -50.57 -1.13
C GLU A 107 16.19 -50.56 -2.62
N PRO A 108 16.61 -51.68 -3.21
CA PRO A 108 17.01 -51.74 -4.62
C PRO A 108 15.86 -51.45 -5.62
N ASN A 109 14.61 -51.66 -5.21
CA ASN A 109 13.42 -51.48 -6.05
C ASN A 109 12.18 -51.10 -5.21
N PRO A 110 12.15 -49.90 -4.61
CA PRO A 110 11.06 -49.45 -3.76
C PRO A 110 9.86 -49.03 -4.61
N ASP A 111 8.67 -49.13 -4.02
CA ASP A 111 7.49 -48.49 -4.59
C ASP A 111 7.55 -46.97 -4.34
N LEU A 112 7.56 -46.19 -5.42
CA LEU A 112 7.60 -44.73 -5.39
C LEU A 112 6.21 -44.10 -5.53
N HIS A 113 5.15 -44.91 -5.73
CA HIS A 113 3.80 -44.39 -5.85
C HIS A 113 3.33 -43.73 -4.54
N GLY A 114 2.96 -42.46 -4.61
CA GLY A 114 2.51 -41.68 -3.45
C GLY A 114 3.61 -41.27 -2.47
N ARG A 115 4.88 -41.58 -2.78
CA ARG A 115 6.02 -41.15 -1.96
C ARG A 115 6.47 -39.75 -2.37
N GLU A 116 6.73 -38.90 -1.39
CA GLU A 116 7.27 -37.56 -1.63
C GLU A 116 8.80 -37.59 -1.76
N PRO A 117 9.39 -36.81 -2.68
CA PRO A 117 10.83 -36.70 -2.82
C PRO A 117 11.41 -35.83 -1.69
N GLU A 118 12.54 -36.22 -1.08
CA GLU A 118 13.18 -35.33 -0.10
C GLU A 118 14.06 -34.26 -0.76
N PHE A 119 14.38 -34.41 -2.05
CA PHE A 119 15.24 -33.50 -2.80
C PHE A 119 14.79 -33.45 -4.25
N PHE A 120 14.74 -32.26 -4.87
CA PHE A 120 14.50 -32.17 -6.30
C PHE A 120 15.04 -30.90 -6.96
N LEU A 121 15.27 -31.00 -8.27
CA LEU A 121 15.57 -29.86 -9.14
C LEU A 121 14.27 -29.39 -9.79
N PHE A 122 14.03 -28.08 -9.82
CA PHE A 122 12.91 -27.48 -10.53
C PHE A 122 13.39 -26.37 -11.46
N LYS A 123 12.72 -26.20 -12.59
CA LYS A 123 13.02 -25.14 -13.56
C LYS A 123 12.24 -23.89 -13.18
N GLU A 124 12.94 -22.77 -13.08
CA GLU A 124 12.33 -21.46 -12.81
C GLU A 124 12.03 -20.72 -14.10
N GLY A 125 12.98 -20.72 -15.05
CA GLY A 125 12.87 -19.89 -16.24
C GLY A 125 13.95 -20.16 -17.27
N GLU A 126 14.11 -19.19 -18.17
CA GLU A 126 15.12 -19.20 -19.22
C GLU A 126 15.74 -17.82 -19.39
N TRP A 127 17.05 -17.79 -19.61
CA TRP A 127 17.82 -16.58 -19.87
C TRP A 127 18.51 -16.66 -21.23
N THR A 128 19.00 -15.52 -21.70
CA THR A 128 19.90 -15.45 -22.85
C THR A 128 21.19 -14.79 -22.39
N ILE A 129 22.26 -15.59 -22.27
CA ILE A 129 23.53 -15.14 -21.70
C ILE A 129 24.69 -15.37 -22.69
N PRO A 130 25.83 -14.66 -22.54
CA PRO A 130 27.03 -14.92 -23.32
C PRO A 130 27.55 -16.35 -23.15
N ASP A 131 28.01 -16.94 -24.25
CA ASP A 131 28.67 -18.24 -24.24
C ASP A 131 30.09 -18.10 -23.68
N GLY A 132 30.40 -18.82 -22.60
CA GLY A 132 31.67 -18.65 -21.90
C GLY A 132 31.87 -19.49 -20.64
N PRO A 133 32.84 -19.08 -19.79
CA PRO A 133 33.33 -19.90 -18.66
C PRO A 133 32.27 -20.29 -17.64
N ARG A 134 31.23 -19.46 -17.44
CA ARG A 134 30.10 -19.78 -16.56
C ARG A 134 29.40 -21.09 -16.95
N LEU A 135 29.44 -21.46 -18.23
CA LEU A 135 28.87 -22.70 -18.77
C LEU A 135 29.91 -23.81 -18.96
N GLY A 136 31.15 -23.60 -18.51
CA GLY A 136 32.28 -24.50 -18.76
C GLY A 136 32.82 -24.43 -20.20
N HIS A 137 32.43 -23.42 -20.97
CA HIS A 137 32.92 -23.20 -22.34
C HIS A 137 34.07 -22.19 -22.35
N THR A 138 34.97 -22.28 -23.33
CA THR A 138 35.93 -21.20 -23.59
C THR A 138 35.18 -19.97 -24.10
N ALA A 139 35.54 -18.78 -23.60
CA ALA A 139 34.93 -17.53 -24.02
C ALA A 139 34.89 -17.42 -25.56
N ALA A 140 33.68 -17.33 -26.12
CA ALA A 140 33.50 -17.30 -27.56
C ALA A 140 34.05 -15.99 -28.14
N THR A 141 34.94 -16.10 -29.13
CA THR A 141 35.42 -14.94 -29.89
C THR A 141 34.25 -14.38 -30.70
N GLY A 142 33.75 -13.20 -30.32
CA GLY A 142 32.65 -12.51 -31.02
C GLY A 142 31.31 -12.39 -30.28
N GLY A 143 31.25 -12.67 -28.97
CA GLY A 143 30.07 -12.32 -28.15
C GLY A 143 28.81 -13.13 -28.46
N ARG A 144 28.97 -14.39 -28.89
CA ARG A 144 27.84 -15.29 -29.14
C ARG A 144 27.03 -15.48 -27.86
N THR A 145 25.73 -15.19 -27.92
CA THR A 145 24.79 -15.50 -26.83
C THR A 145 24.11 -16.84 -27.06
N ILE A 146 23.72 -17.50 -25.98
CA ILE A 146 22.98 -18.75 -25.99
C ILE A 146 21.82 -18.71 -25.00
N ARG A 147 20.73 -19.38 -25.37
CA ARG A 147 19.57 -19.55 -24.51
C ARG A 147 19.87 -20.66 -23.52
N VAL A 148 19.64 -20.37 -22.24
CA VAL A 148 19.87 -21.30 -21.13
C VAL A 148 18.61 -21.43 -20.31
N ALA A 149 18.32 -22.62 -19.78
CA ALA A 149 17.35 -22.76 -18.71
C ALA A 149 18.05 -22.56 -17.36
N HIS A 150 17.33 -22.06 -16.37
CA HIS A 150 17.83 -21.98 -14.99
C HIS A 150 16.77 -22.47 -14.01
N GLY A 151 17.21 -22.82 -12.82
CA GLY A 151 16.30 -23.19 -11.74
C GLY A 151 16.99 -23.45 -10.42
N GLY A 152 16.19 -23.84 -9.44
CA GLY A 152 16.65 -24.11 -8.09
C GLY A 152 16.78 -25.60 -7.78
N VAL A 153 17.51 -25.84 -6.70
CA VAL A 153 17.63 -27.12 -5.99
C VAL A 153 16.93 -26.95 -4.65
N VAL A 154 15.98 -27.82 -4.32
CA VAL A 154 15.20 -27.73 -3.09
C VAL A 154 15.16 -29.05 -2.34
N CYS A 155 14.94 -28.99 -1.03
CA CYS A 155 14.59 -30.16 -0.22
C CYS A 155 13.25 -29.98 0.49
N ALA A 156 12.51 -31.08 0.62
CA ALA A 156 11.27 -31.10 1.38
C ALA A 156 11.56 -31.11 2.89
N GLU A 157 10.90 -30.22 3.63
CA GLU A 157 10.92 -30.22 5.09
C GLU A 157 9.70 -30.96 5.68
N ALA A 158 9.78 -31.34 6.96
CA ALA A 158 8.71 -32.06 7.67
C ALA A 158 7.41 -31.25 7.83
N ASN A 159 7.47 -29.93 7.69
CA ASN A 159 6.32 -29.00 7.72
C ASN A 159 5.63 -28.85 6.35
N GLY A 160 6.11 -29.53 5.31
CA GLY A 160 5.60 -29.42 3.94
C GLY A 160 6.13 -28.22 3.15
N VAL A 161 7.00 -27.38 3.72
CA VAL A 161 7.63 -26.25 3.05
C VAL A 161 8.93 -26.71 2.39
N ASN A 162 9.13 -26.34 1.12
CA ASN A 162 10.38 -26.63 0.42
C ASN A 162 11.45 -25.60 0.78
N ARG A 163 12.65 -26.05 1.17
CA ARG A 163 13.81 -25.21 1.38
C ARG A 163 14.66 -25.14 0.12
N TRP A 164 14.91 -23.94 -0.37
CA TRP A 164 15.86 -23.70 -1.46
C TRP A 164 17.30 -23.87 -0.96
N LEU A 165 18.14 -24.55 -1.73
CA LEU A 165 19.49 -24.97 -1.34
C LEU A 165 20.59 -24.38 -2.24
N ALA A 166 20.38 -24.39 -3.55
CA ALA A 166 21.35 -24.00 -4.58
C ALA A 166 20.64 -23.70 -5.91
N SER A 167 21.37 -23.23 -6.92
CA SER A 167 20.86 -23.00 -8.28
C SER A 167 21.60 -23.84 -9.33
N TRP A 168 21.00 -23.92 -10.52
CA TRP A 168 21.60 -24.57 -11.67
C TRP A 168 21.24 -23.84 -12.97
N ILE A 169 22.09 -24.00 -13.98
CA ILE A 169 21.90 -23.51 -15.34
C ILE A 169 22.06 -24.67 -16.31
N GLU A 170 21.21 -24.76 -17.34
CA GLU A 170 21.28 -25.77 -18.39
C GLU A 170 21.46 -25.12 -19.76
N ALA A 171 22.53 -25.51 -20.45
CA ALA A 171 22.85 -25.10 -21.81
C ALA A 171 23.08 -26.36 -22.67
N GLY A 172 22.22 -26.60 -23.66
CA GLY A 172 22.42 -27.70 -24.60
C GLY A 172 22.51 -29.09 -23.94
N ARG A 173 21.68 -29.34 -22.92
CA ARG A 173 21.65 -30.56 -22.07
C ARG A 173 22.86 -30.75 -21.18
N ARG A 174 23.65 -29.71 -20.98
CA ARG A 174 24.77 -29.67 -20.02
C ARG A 174 24.42 -28.72 -18.90
N TYR A 175 24.68 -29.14 -17.67
CA TYR A 175 24.30 -28.41 -16.46
C TYR A 175 25.53 -27.79 -15.79
N THR A 176 25.37 -26.58 -15.28
CA THR A 176 26.26 -25.94 -14.32
C THR A 176 25.51 -25.83 -12.99
N LEU A 177 26.16 -26.19 -11.88
CA LEU A 177 25.64 -25.95 -10.53
C LEU A 177 26.27 -24.67 -9.96
N GLU A 178 25.45 -23.80 -9.38
CA GLU A 178 25.86 -22.52 -8.79
C GLU A 178 25.28 -22.39 -7.37
N GLN A 179 25.81 -21.45 -6.59
CA GLN A 179 25.31 -21.12 -5.25
C GLN A 179 25.31 -22.35 -4.33
N LEU A 180 26.43 -23.08 -4.33
CA LEU A 180 26.64 -24.24 -3.47
C LEU A 180 27.44 -23.86 -2.22
N ARG A 181 26.96 -24.33 -1.05
CA ARG A 181 27.68 -24.28 0.23
C ARG A 181 28.98 -25.11 0.20
N VAL A 182 29.01 -26.21 -0.54
CA VAL A 182 30.22 -27.03 -0.70
C VAL A 182 31.05 -26.51 -1.88
N THR A 183 32.33 -26.23 -1.65
CA THR A 183 33.25 -25.84 -2.73
C THR A 183 33.56 -27.05 -3.62
N LEU A 184 33.08 -27.03 -4.86
CA LEU A 184 33.36 -28.07 -5.85
C LEU A 184 34.43 -27.65 -6.85
N PRO A 185 35.28 -28.57 -7.34
CA PRO A 185 36.11 -28.33 -8.51
C PRO A 185 35.24 -28.22 -9.78
N ASP A 186 35.74 -27.52 -10.81
CA ASP A 186 34.98 -27.29 -12.06
C ASP A 186 34.49 -28.58 -12.73
N GLU A 187 35.26 -29.67 -12.65
CA GLU A 187 34.88 -30.99 -13.20
C GLU A 187 33.59 -31.58 -12.58
N LEU A 188 33.24 -31.15 -11.36
CA LEU A 188 32.02 -31.54 -10.67
C LEU A 188 30.96 -30.43 -10.68
N ARG A 189 31.23 -29.30 -11.34
CA ARG A 189 30.38 -28.11 -11.28
C ARG A 189 29.82 -27.71 -12.64
N VAL A 190 30.65 -27.72 -13.68
CA VAL A 190 30.28 -27.24 -15.04
C VAL A 190 30.21 -28.39 -16.05
N GLY A 191 29.40 -28.24 -17.10
CA GLY A 191 29.35 -29.20 -18.22
C GLY A 191 28.79 -30.58 -17.87
N LEU A 192 28.01 -30.70 -16.79
CA LEU A 192 27.52 -31.97 -16.27
C LEU A 192 26.40 -32.55 -17.14
N GLU A 193 26.37 -33.87 -17.33
CA GLU A 193 25.16 -34.51 -17.85
C GLU A 193 24.06 -34.51 -16.79
N TYR A 194 22.79 -34.62 -17.21
CA TYR A 194 21.64 -34.61 -16.29
C TYR A 194 21.81 -35.52 -15.05
N ARG A 195 22.23 -36.79 -15.24
CA ARG A 195 22.44 -37.72 -14.11
C ARG A 195 23.59 -37.29 -13.22
N ASP A 196 24.65 -36.72 -13.80
CA ASP A 196 25.76 -36.18 -13.03
C ASP A 196 25.32 -34.97 -12.21
N ALA A 197 24.59 -34.04 -12.82
CA ALA A 197 24.06 -32.85 -12.17
C ALA A 197 23.18 -33.18 -10.97
N VAL A 198 22.18 -34.08 -11.14
CA VAL A 198 21.30 -34.51 -10.04
C VAL A 198 22.09 -35.20 -8.94
N THR A 199 23.04 -36.07 -9.30
CA THR A 199 23.84 -36.82 -8.32
C THR A 199 24.77 -35.89 -7.55
N VAL A 200 25.51 -35.01 -8.23
CA VAL A 200 26.41 -34.06 -7.59
C VAL A 200 25.62 -33.08 -6.74
N ALA A 201 24.50 -32.54 -7.22
CA ALA A 201 23.64 -31.66 -6.43
C ALA A 201 23.09 -32.36 -5.18
N PHE A 202 22.66 -33.62 -5.28
CA PHE A 202 22.23 -34.40 -4.10
C PHE A 202 23.35 -34.52 -3.06
N PHE A 203 24.59 -34.81 -3.48
CA PHE A 203 25.72 -34.90 -2.55
C PHE A 203 26.12 -33.54 -1.98
N ALA A 204 26.30 -32.52 -2.83
CA ALA A 204 26.89 -31.24 -2.47
C ALA A 204 25.90 -30.25 -1.83
N ALA A 205 24.64 -30.23 -2.27
CA ALA A 205 23.63 -29.30 -1.74
C ALA A 205 22.82 -29.92 -0.59
N TYR A 206 22.66 -31.24 -0.53
CA TYR A 206 21.80 -31.91 0.44
C TYR A 206 22.54 -32.82 1.41
N LEU A 207 23.19 -33.90 0.95
CA LEU A 207 23.74 -34.92 1.83
C LEU A 207 24.86 -34.38 2.73
N LEU A 208 25.88 -33.75 2.14
CA LEU A 208 27.03 -33.25 2.90
C LEU A 208 26.64 -32.14 3.90
N PRO A 209 25.85 -31.12 3.50
CA PRO A 209 25.37 -30.11 4.47
C PRO A 209 24.51 -30.74 5.58
N LYS A 210 23.62 -31.68 5.24
CA LYS A 210 22.78 -32.39 6.23
C LYS A 210 23.60 -33.21 7.22
N MET A 211 24.63 -33.92 6.76
CA MET A 211 25.53 -34.69 7.64
C MET A 211 26.34 -33.80 8.59
N ARG A 212 26.55 -32.53 8.23
CA ARG A 212 27.18 -31.52 9.09
C ARG A 212 26.20 -30.83 10.04
N GLY A 213 24.92 -31.19 10.00
CA GLY A 213 23.87 -30.52 10.77
C GLY A 213 23.47 -29.14 10.24
N LEU A 214 23.91 -28.76 9.04
CA LEU A 214 23.75 -27.42 8.45
C LEU A 214 23.14 -27.49 7.05
N LEU A 215 21.89 -27.93 6.96
CA LEU A 215 21.15 -27.95 5.69
C LEU A 215 20.56 -26.56 5.39
N LEU A 216 21.42 -25.62 5.00
CA LEU A 216 21.04 -24.22 4.74
C LEU A 216 21.25 -23.87 3.26
N GLY A 217 20.32 -23.09 2.69
CA GLY A 217 20.49 -22.53 1.36
C GLY A 217 21.61 -21.50 1.31
N PHE A 218 22.24 -21.33 0.15
CA PHE A 218 23.31 -20.36 -0.09
C PHE A 218 22.76 -18.95 -0.38
N GLY A 219 23.47 -17.91 0.07
CA GLY A 219 23.23 -16.54 -0.40
C GLY A 219 22.02 -15.83 0.22
N SER A 220 21.67 -14.69 -0.38
CA SER A 220 20.63 -13.75 0.08
C SER A 220 19.23 -14.37 0.23
N GLY A 221 18.87 -15.34 -0.61
CA GLY A 221 17.55 -15.99 -0.58
C GLY A 221 17.19 -16.62 0.77
N ASN A 222 18.17 -17.14 1.52
CA ASN A 222 17.91 -17.68 2.86
C ASN A 222 17.55 -16.58 3.88
N ILE A 223 18.13 -15.39 3.73
CA ILE A 223 17.88 -14.24 4.61
C ILE A 223 16.45 -13.71 4.36
N PHE A 224 16.07 -13.50 3.09
CA PHE A 224 14.71 -13.05 2.75
C PHE A 224 13.63 -14.02 3.24
N ARG A 225 13.83 -15.33 3.01
CA ARG A 225 12.91 -16.36 3.51
C ARG A 225 12.74 -16.30 5.04
N ARG A 226 13.81 -16.04 5.80
CA ARG A 226 13.71 -15.89 7.26
C ARG A 226 12.93 -14.64 7.65
N LEU A 227 13.17 -13.53 6.96
CA LEU A 227 12.45 -12.27 7.18
C LEU A 227 10.93 -12.42 6.91
N GLU A 228 10.53 -13.28 5.98
CA GLU A 228 9.12 -13.60 5.72
C GLU A 228 8.48 -14.51 6.76
N GLN A 229 9.28 -15.30 7.50
CA GLN A 229 8.80 -16.39 8.37
C GLN A 229 9.00 -16.12 9.86
N GLN A 230 9.82 -15.14 10.23
CA GLN A 230 10.27 -14.90 11.60
C GLN A 230 10.22 -13.41 11.90
N ALA A 231 10.15 -13.07 13.19
CA ALA A 231 10.30 -11.70 13.63
C ALA A 231 11.64 -11.11 13.14
N PRO A 232 11.70 -9.80 12.80
CA PRO A 232 12.80 -9.25 12.00
C PRO A 232 14.16 -9.42 12.69
N LEU A 233 14.22 -9.13 13.99
CA LEU A 233 15.46 -9.21 14.77
C LEU A 233 15.94 -10.66 14.96
N SER A 234 15.00 -11.59 15.12
CA SER A 234 15.27 -13.02 15.20
C SER A 234 15.81 -13.55 13.86
N ALA A 235 15.18 -13.18 12.74
CA ALA A 235 15.62 -13.52 11.39
C ALA A 235 17.06 -13.06 11.11
N ILE A 236 17.38 -11.82 11.48
CA ILE A 236 18.71 -11.22 11.31
C ILE A 236 19.76 -11.98 12.13
N ARG A 237 19.49 -12.20 13.43
CA ARG A 237 20.43 -12.87 14.35
C ARG A 237 20.68 -14.33 13.97
N ASP A 238 19.63 -15.04 13.57
CA ASP A 238 19.75 -16.41 13.09
C ASP A 238 20.49 -16.47 11.76
N SER A 239 20.24 -15.54 10.83
CA SER A 239 20.99 -15.47 9.57
C SER A 239 22.50 -15.23 9.81
N ALA A 240 22.84 -14.38 10.78
CA ALA A 240 24.23 -14.17 11.18
C ALA A 240 24.86 -15.41 11.82
N ARG A 241 24.08 -16.15 12.64
CA ARG A 241 24.52 -17.43 13.22
C ARG A 241 24.73 -18.49 12.15
N ASP A 242 23.79 -18.64 11.23
CA ASP A 242 23.85 -19.53 10.07
C ASP A 242 25.14 -19.31 9.27
N ALA A 243 25.47 -18.05 8.96
CA ALA A 243 26.69 -17.69 8.23
C ALA A 243 27.97 -18.00 9.04
N ALA A 244 27.96 -17.82 10.36
CA ALA A 244 29.08 -18.16 11.21
C ALA A 244 29.27 -19.69 11.33
N GLU A 245 28.19 -20.43 11.50
CA GLU A 245 28.17 -21.89 11.61
C GLU A 245 28.60 -22.55 10.28
N ALA A 246 28.15 -22.03 9.14
CA ALA A 246 28.59 -22.48 7.82
C ALA A 246 30.12 -22.40 7.69
N ARG A 247 30.72 -21.25 8.03
CA ARG A 247 32.19 -21.08 8.03
C ARG A 247 32.89 -22.02 9.01
N ALA A 248 32.35 -22.18 10.22
CA ALA A 248 32.92 -23.08 11.22
C ALA A 248 32.97 -24.54 10.73
N HIS A 249 32.04 -24.93 9.86
CA HIS A 249 31.99 -26.25 9.23
C HIS A 249 32.70 -26.30 7.86
N GLY A 250 33.46 -25.28 7.49
CA GLY A 250 34.20 -25.23 6.22
C GLY A 250 33.31 -25.15 4.98
N LEU A 251 32.07 -24.66 5.12
CA LEU A 251 31.15 -24.37 4.02
C LEU A 251 31.33 -22.91 3.56
N ARG A 252 31.03 -22.65 2.28
CA ARG A 252 31.05 -21.32 1.66
C ARG A 252 29.91 -20.45 2.19
N THR A 253 30.19 -19.16 2.33
CA THR A 253 29.21 -18.09 2.41
C THR A 253 29.36 -17.17 1.20
N SER A 254 28.26 -16.59 0.74
CA SER A 254 28.28 -15.54 -0.27
C SER A 254 28.92 -14.27 0.29
N GLY A 255 29.60 -13.49 -0.56
CA GLY A 255 30.07 -12.16 -0.17
C GLY A 255 28.92 -11.23 0.25
N LEU A 256 27.72 -11.41 -0.30
CA LEU A 256 26.56 -10.62 0.08
C LEU A 256 26.00 -11.02 1.46
N GLU A 257 26.02 -12.31 1.83
CA GLU A 257 25.69 -12.75 3.20
C GLU A 257 26.66 -12.13 4.21
N ASP A 258 27.94 -12.13 3.88
CA ASP A 258 29.01 -11.58 4.71
C ASP A 258 28.86 -10.06 4.89
N HIS A 259 28.46 -9.37 3.82
CA HIS A 259 28.15 -7.94 3.85
C HIS A 259 26.91 -7.65 4.70
N ALA A 260 25.83 -8.43 4.56
CA ALA A 260 24.61 -8.27 5.36
C ALA A 260 24.88 -8.42 6.87
N VAL A 261 25.69 -9.42 7.26
CA VAL A 261 26.11 -9.61 8.66
C VAL A 261 26.96 -8.45 9.16
N MET A 262 27.82 -7.89 8.31
CA MET A 262 28.62 -6.71 8.63
C MET A 262 27.73 -5.49 8.90
N LEU A 263 26.80 -5.18 7.98
CA LEU A 263 25.85 -4.08 8.13
C LEU A 263 25.05 -4.16 9.45
N MET A 264 24.59 -5.36 9.80
CA MET A 264 23.81 -5.57 11.04
C MET A 264 24.67 -5.52 12.30
N ARG A 265 25.94 -5.89 12.21
CA ARG A 265 26.89 -5.78 13.32
C ARG A 265 27.25 -4.33 13.62
N GLU A 266 27.49 -3.54 12.58
CA GLU A 266 27.86 -2.12 12.65
C GLU A 266 26.84 -1.32 13.47
N ILE A 267 25.55 -1.57 13.26
CA ILE A 267 24.46 -0.87 13.93
C ILE A 267 24.05 -1.51 15.28
N GLY A 268 24.74 -2.56 15.72
CA GLY A 268 24.47 -3.24 16.99
C GLY A 268 23.25 -4.18 17.00
N ALA A 269 22.63 -4.49 15.85
CA ALA A 269 21.45 -5.36 15.76
C ALA A 269 21.73 -6.80 16.27
N LEU A 270 22.98 -7.24 16.21
CA LEU A 270 23.42 -8.55 16.73
C LEU A 270 23.66 -8.55 18.25
N GLY A 271 23.63 -7.39 18.90
CA GLY A 271 23.82 -7.20 20.33
C GLY A 271 22.52 -7.33 21.14
N ASN A 272 22.59 -6.96 22.43
CA ASN A 272 21.42 -6.94 23.30
C ASN A 272 20.66 -5.60 23.14
N LEU A 273 19.40 -5.67 22.73
CA LEU A 273 18.52 -4.52 22.51
C LEU A 273 17.22 -4.70 23.33
N PRO A 274 17.21 -4.43 24.65
CA PRO A 274 16.11 -4.79 25.53
C PRO A 274 14.74 -4.26 25.10
N ALA A 275 14.68 -3.03 24.60
CA ALA A 275 13.44 -2.39 24.13
C ALA A 275 12.90 -2.95 22.81
N LEU A 276 13.68 -3.80 22.13
CA LEU A 276 13.30 -4.48 20.88
C LEU A 276 13.22 -6.01 21.07
N GLN A 277 13.25 -6.50 22.30
CA GLN A 277 13.01 -7.92 22.59
C GLN A 277 11.51 -8.19 22.73
N PRO A 278 11.07 -9.43 22.47
CA PRO A 278 9.69 -9.81 22.69
C PRO A 278 9.32 -9.66 24.18
N ASP A 279 8.17 -9.03 24.45
CA ASP A 279 7.57 -9.01 25.79
C ASP A 279 6.36 -9.95 25.82
N HIS A 280 6.37 -10.90 26.75
CA HIS A 280 5.37 -11.97 26.83
C HIS A 280 5.09 -12.72 25.50
N GLY A 281 6.05 -12.72 24.57
CA GLY A 281 5.93 -13.34 23.25
C GLY A 281 5.33 -12.43 22.17
N ALA A 282 4.93 -11.20 22.50
CA ALA A 282 4.58 -10.17 21.54
C ALA A 282 5.86 -9.49 21.04
N GLU A 283 6.03 -9.48 19.71
CA GLU A 283 7.16 -8.83 19.06
C GLU A 283 6.88 -7.33 18.94
N PRO A 284 7.81 -6.45 19.34
CA PRO A 284 7.59 -5.00 19.30
C PRO A 284 7.68 -4.41 17.90
N MET A 285 8.20 -5.16 16.92
CA MET A 285 8.37 -4.71 15.53
C MET A 285 7.93 -5.76 14.54
N HIS A 286 7.29 -5.29 13.46
CA HIS A 286 6.82 -6.09 12.34
C HIS A 286 7.46 -5.61 11.05
N LEU A 287 7.72 -6.54 10.12
CA LEU A 287 8.26 -6.21 8.80
C LEU A 287 7.14 -6.19 7.78
N ILE A 288 7.02 -5.08 7.07
CA ILE A 288 6.12 -4.92 5.93
C ILE A 288 6.97 -4.75 4.67
N THR A 289 6.55 -5.36 3.56
CA THR A 289 7.16 -5.14 2.24
C THR A 289 6.18 -4.34 1.40
N SER A 290 6.61 -3.17 0.92
CA SER A 290 5.77 -2.36 0.03
C SER A 290 5.58 -3.05 -1.32
N GLU A 291 4.33 -3.26 -1.73
CA GLU A 291 4.02 -3.83 -3.05
C GLU A 291 4.42 -2.90 -4.21
N LEU A 292 4.57 -1.59 -3.94
CA LEU A 292 4.88 -0.58 -4.95
C LEU A 292 6.38 -0.43 -5.21
N SER A 293 7.16 -0.24 -4.14
CA SER A 293 8.62 -0.06 -4.23
C SER A 293 9.40 -1.36 -3.99
N GLY A 294 8.81 -2.34 -3.31
CA GLY A 294 9.56 -3.52 -2.84
C GLY A 294 10.56 -3.19 -1.73
N ASN A 295 10.45 -2.03 -1.09
CA ASN A 295 11.22 -1.70 0.10
C ASN A 295 10.60 -2.38 1.34
N TYR A 296 11.46 -2.69 2.28
CA TYR A 296 11.13 -3.11 3.63
C TYR A 296 10.88 -1.91 4.53
N PHE A 297 9.83 -2.01 5.33
CA PHE A 297 9.46 -1.06 6.38
C PHE A 297 9.31 -1.81 7.70
N LEU A 298 9.82 -1.23 8.78
CA LEU A 298 9.57 -1.72 10.14
C LEU A 298 8.47 -0.87 10.77
N THR A 299 7.39 -1.53 11.20
CA THR A 299 6.27 -0.93 11.93
C THR A 299 6.22 -1.48 13.35
N TRP A 300 5.56 -0.77 14.27
CA TRP A 300 5.49 -1.16 15.69
C TRP A 300 4.14 -0.78 16.29
N ASP A 301 3.59 -1.67 17.13
CA ASP A 301 2.22 -1.51 17.66
C ASP A 301 2.13 -0.42 18.74
N THR A 302 3.23 -0.12 19.42
CA THR A 302 3.30 0.87 20.51
C THR A 302 4.54 1.74 20.39
N SER A 303 4.47 2.99 20.84
CA SER A 303 5.58 3.94 20.75
C SER A 303 6.86 3.34 21.35
N LEU A 304 7.92 3.26 20.52
CA LEU A 304 9.23 2.77 20.92
C LEU A 304 10.08 3.90 21.50
N PRO A 305 10.86 3.66 22.57
CA PRO A 305 11.83 4.65 23.04
C PRO A 305 12.76 5.13 21.91
N PHE A 306 13.12 6.40 21.92
CA PHE A 306 13.92 7.05 20.86
C PHE A 306 15.09 6.22 20.33
N ASP A 307 15.97 5.72 21.21
CA ASP A 307 17.16 4.96 20.79
C ASP A 307 16.79 3.62 20.12
N ALA A 308 15.66 3.01 20.53
CA ALA A 308 15.12 1.79 19.93
C ALA A 308 14.48 2.08 18.57
N ALA A 309 13.69 3.15 18.45
CA ALA A 309 13.11 3.60 17.19
C ALA A 309 14.21 3.93 16.15
N LEU A 310 15.25 4.67 16.56
CA LEU A 310 16.40 4.97 15.70
C LEU A 310 17.16 3.71 15.26
N THR A 311 17.37 2.75 16.17
CA THR A 311 18.00 1.47 15.82
C THR A 311 17.15 0.70 14.81
N SER A 312 15.82 0.75 14.96
CA SER A 312 14.87 0.13 14.03
C SER A 312 14.98 0.74 12.63
N MET A 313 15.00 2.07 12.52
CA MET A 313 15.21 2.77 11.24
C MET A 313 16.57 2.43 10.59
N ARG A 314 17.63 2.23 11.38
CA ARG A 314 18.93 1.77 10.86
C ARG A 314 18.88 0.34 10.33
N ILE A 315 18.15 -0.56 11.02
CA ILE A 315 17.93 -1.93 10.55
C ILE A 315 17.18 -1.89 9.21
N GLU A 316 16.08 -1.13 9.14
CA GLU A 316 15.30 -0.93 7.92
C GLU A 316 16.17 -0.45 6.75
N GLY A 317 16.97 0.60 6.97
CA GLY A 317 17.89 1.14 5.97
C GLY A 317 18.90 0.11 5.45
N ASN A 318 19.48 -0.68 6.36
CA ASN A 318 20.44 -1.73 6.00
C ASN A 318 19.78 -2.92 5.30
N LEU A 319 18.54 -3.28 5.62
CA LEU A 319 17.78 -4.28 4.89
C LEU A 319 17.51 -3.83 3.45
N ASN A 320 17.13 -2.57 3.26
CA ASN A 320 16.90 -2.02 1.92
C ASN A 320 18.18 -1.91 1.10
N ARG A 321 19.30 -1.49 1.69
CA ARG A 321 20.63 -1.50 1.04
C ARG A 321 21.03 -2.91 0.59
N PHE A 322 20.91 -3.89 1.49
CA PHE A 322 21.15 -5.30 1.18
C PHE A 322 20.27 -5.81 0.03
N ALA A 323 18.98 -5.48 0.05
CA ALA A 323 18.04 -5.87 -1.01
C ALA A 323 18.37 -5.25 -2.38
N GLN A 324 18.85 -4.00 -2.39
CA GLN A 324 19.29 -3.34 -3.62
C GLN A 324 20.53 -4.00 -4.23
N VAL A 325 21.51 -4.41 -3.41
CA VAL A 325 22.67 -5.16 -3.89
C VAL A 325 22.26 -6.54 -4.44
N SER A 326 21.35 -7.26 -3.77
CA SER A 326 20.81 -8.53 -4.27
C SER A 326 20.15 -8.35 -5.64
N SER A 327 19.30 -7.35 -5.79
CA SER A 327 18.60 -7.06 -7.05
C SER A 327 19.57 -6.70 -8.19
N TRP A 328 20.67 -5.99 -7.88
CA TRP A 328 21.72 -5.70 -8.86
C TRP A 328 22.47 -6.97 -9.29
N LEU A 329 22.83 -7.85 -8.35
CA LEU A 329 23.50 -9.12 -8.63
C LEU A 329 22.61 -10.09 -9.43
N GLU A 330 21.30 -10.12 -9.16
CA GLU A 330 20.32 -10.88 -9.93
C GLU A 330 20.21 -10.39 -11.38
N THR A 331 20.24 -9.07 -11.58
CA THR A 331 20.26 -8.47 -12.92
C THR A 331 21.52 -8.90 -13.68
N ASN A 332 22.69 -8.87 -13.04
CA ASN A 332 23.93 -9.38 -13.62
C ASN A 332 23.85 -10.88 -13.94
N ALA A 333 23.33 -11.69 -13.02
CA ALA A 333 23.18 -13.12 -13.21
C ALA A 333 22.28 -13.45 -14.42
N SER A 334 21.16 -12.75 -14.60
CA SER A 334 20.28 -12.96 -15.76
C SER A 334 20.91 -12.58 -17.11
N HIS A 335 21.97 -11.76 -17.09
CA HIS A 335 22.73 -11.32 -18.27
C HIS A 335 24.07 -12.04 -18.44
N GLY A 336 24.44 -12.94 -17.52
CA GLY A 336 25.72 -13.63 -17.55
C GLY A 336 26.93 -12.74 -17.26
N ILE A 337 26.73 -11.69 -16.47
CA ILE A 337 27.77 -10.72 -16.09
C ILE A 337 28.23 -11.00 -14.67
N GLU A 338 29.53 -10.83 -14.41
CA GLU A 338 30.13 -10.96 -13.08
C GLU A 338 30.28 -9.57 -12.43
N PRO A 339 30.19 -9.46 -11.09
CA PRO A 339 29.92 -10.56 -10.16
C PRO A 339 28.43 -10.94 -10.11
N THR A 340 28.17 -12.18 -9.69
CA THR A 340 26.86 -12.73 -9.35
C THR A 340 26.83 -13.12 -7.86
N GLU A 341 25.68 -13.52 -7.32
CA GLU A 341 25.59 -14.01 -5.93
C GLU A 341 26.56 -15.17 -5.63
N ASP A 342 26.88 -16.04 -6.60
CA ASP A 342 27.82 -17.16 -6.38
C ASP A 342 29.28 -16.72 -6.29
N THR A 343 29.64 -15.57 -6.86
CA THR A 343 31.03 -15.15 -7.09
C THR A 343 31.41 -13.86 -6.39
N VAL A 344 30.42 -13.07 -5.94
CA VAL A 344 30.64 -11.79 -5.26
C VAL A 344 31.44 -12.01 -3.97
N SER A 345 32.49 -11.21 -3.81
CA SER A 345 33.22 -11.09 -2.53
C SER A 345 32.56 -10.06 -1.62
N GLN A 346 32.82 -10.13 -0.31
CA GLN A 346 32.32 -9.14 0.65
C GLN A 346 32.74 -7.71 0.27
N ALA A 347 34.00 -7.54 -0.16
CA ALA A 347 34.53 -6.25 -0.63
C ALA A 347 33.77 -5.71 -1.85
N GLN A 348 33.46 -6.56 -2.83
CA GLN A 348 32.67 -6.14 -3.99
C GLN A 348 31.23 -5.80 -3.60
N ALA A 349 30.59 -6.58 -2.73
CA ALA A 349 29.25 -6.26 -2.22
C ALA A 349 29.23 -4.90 -1.51
N ALA A 350 30.25 -4.59 -0.72
CA ALA A 350 30.40 -3.29 -0.07
C ALA A 350 30.58 -2.13 -1.06
N LEU A 351 31.40 -2.32 -2.11
CA LEU A 351 31.58 -1.29 -3.16
C LEU A 351 30.29 -1.07 -3.98
N ILE A 352 29.54 -2.14 -4.28
CA ILE A 352 28.24 -2.04 -4.97
C ILE A 352 27.26 -1.24 -4.10
N ASP A 353 27.14 -1.59 -2.82
CA ASP A 353 26.31 -0.88 -1.85
C ASP A 353 26.66 0.61 -1.76
N GLN A 354 27.95 0.94 -1.62
CA GLN A 354 28.43 2.33 -1.61
C GLN A 354 28.11 3.08 -2.90
N ALA A 355 28.26 2.43 -4.06
CA ALA A 355 27.95 3.05 -5.35
C ALA A 355 26.45 3.34 -5.50
N LEU A 356 25.59 2.40 -5.09
CA LEU A 356 24.13 2.56 -5.08
C LEU A 356 23.68 3.63 -4.08
N LEU A 357 24.34 3.74 -2.91
CA LEU A 357 24.08 4.78 -1.94
C LEU A 357 24.57 6.15 -2.42
N THR A 358 25.72 6.21 -3.09
CA THR A 358 26.29 7.44 -3.65
C THR A 358 25.44 7.98 -4.80
N ASN A 359 24.93 7.10 -5.65
CA ASN A 359 24.00 7.43 -6.72
C ASN A 359 22.68 6.65 -6.58
N PRO A 360 21.73 7.16 -5.78
CA PRO A 360 20.44 6.49 -5.57
C PRO A 360 19.59 6.35 -6.84
N ALA A 361 19.89 7.08 -7.93
CA ALA A 361 19.19 6.92 -9.20
C ALA A 361 19.40 5.54 -9.85
N LEU A 362 20.47 4.81 -9.45
CA LEU A 362 20.78 3.49 -9.99
C LEU A 362 19.80 2.40 -9.56
N SER A 363 19.26 2.51 -8.33
CA SER A 363 18.34 1.54 -7.74
C SER A 363 16.91 2.06 -7.59
N ALA A 364 16.68 3.37 -7.78
CA ALA A 364 15.39 4.05 -7.56
C ALA A 364 14.17 3.38 -8.22
N PHE A 365 14.36 2.71 -9.37
CA PHE A 365 13.34 1.89 -10.01
C PHE A 365 13.95 0.57 -10.48
N SER A 366 13.14 -0.49 -10.49
CA SER A 366 13.58 -1.81 -10.97
C SER A 366 14.15 -1.75 -12.38
N ARG A 367 15.32 -2.36 -12.56
CA ARG A 367 16.04 -2.39 -13.84
C ARG A 367 16.02 -3.80 -14.42
N THR A 368 15.94 -3.85 -15.75
CA THR A 368 16.17 -5.07 -16.51
C THR A 368 17.54 -5.10 -17.16
N GLU A 369 18.22 -3.95 -17.27
CA GLU A 369 19.52 -3.84 -17.94
C GLU A 369 20.64 -3.67 -16.91
N PRO A 370 21.76 -4.40 -17.08
CA PRO A 370 22.92 -4.33 -16.20
C PRO A 370 23.59 -2.95 -16.29
N ILE A 371 24.25 -2.55 -15.20
CA ILE A 371 25.05 -1.34 -15.15
C ILE A 371 26.31 -1.58 -14.36
N ASP A 372 27.43 -1.11 -14.91
CA ASP A 372 28.72 -1.18 -14.24
C ASP A 372 28.82 -0.07 -13.18
N VAL A 373 28.71 -0.47 -11.91
CA VAL A 373 28.84 0.43 -10.75
C VAL A 373 30.22 0.32 -10.10
N LEU A 374 31.01 -0.70 -10.47
CA LEU A 374 32.33 -0.95 -9.87
C LEU A 374 33.42 -0.06 -10.46
N HIS A 375 33.21 0.47 -11.67
CA HIS A 375 34.15 1.38 -12.34
C HIS A 375 33.69 2.83 -12.37
N GLY A 376 32.60 3.16 -11.67
CA GLY A 376 32.12 4.53 -11.49
C GLY A 376 30.63 4.60 -11.16
N PRO A 377 30.18 5.62 -10.42
CA PRO A 377 28.80 5.72 -9.92
C PRO A 377 27.76 6.06 -11.01
N ALA A 378 28.15 6.22 -12.28
CA ALA A 378 27.25 6.46 -13.42
C ALA A 378 26.19 7.56 -13.18
N PHE A 379 26.64 8.73 -12.74
CA PHE A 379 25.77 9.84 -12.34
C PHE A 379 24.79 10.34 -13.43
N GLY A 380 25.07 10.10 -14.71
CA GLY A 380 24.19 10.45 -15.83
C GLY A 380 22.88 9.64 -15.90
N GLU A 381 22.78 8.52 -15.18
CA GLU A 381 21.61 7.62 -15.19
C GLU A 381 20.33 8.29 -14.68
N VAL A 382 20.44 9.38 -13.93
CA VAL A 382 19.29 10.21 -13.52
C VAL A 382 18.45 10.68 -14.70
N ASN A 383 19.04 10.85 -15.89
CA ASN A 383 18.31 11.25 -17.10
C ASN A 383 17.23 10.22 -17.52
N ARG A 384 17.39 8.95 -17.12
CA ARG A 384 16.37 7.91 -17.34
C ARG A 384 15.09 8.21 -16.57
N LEU A 385 15.17 8.85 -15.40
CA LEU A 385 13.99 9.17 -14.58
C LEU A 385 13.00 10.07 -15.32
N ILE A 386 13.51 10.98 -16.18
CA ILE A 386 12.68 11.83 -17.03
C ILE A 386 11.84 10.98 -17.99
N SER A 387 12.46 9.97 -18.63
CA SER A 387 11.76 9.07 -19.55
C SER A 387 10.76 8.16 -18.83
N ILE A 388 11.12 7.63 -17.65
CA ILE A 388 10.22 6.82 -16.82
C ILE A 388 8.98 7.62 -16.43
N ALA A 389 9.17 8.90 -16.05
CA ALA A 389 8.07 9.78 -15.70
C ALA A 389 7.17 10.08 -16.91
N ALA A 390 7.76 10.38 -18.06
CA ALA A 390 7.01 10.64 -19.29
C ALA A 390 6.21 9.40 -19.75
N ASP A 391 6.81 8.21 -19.70
CA ASP A 391 6.14 6.95 -20.06
C ASP A 391 5.01 6.61 -19.08
N THR A 392 5.21 6.89 -17.79
CA THR A 392 4.18 6.73 -16.76
C THR A 392 3.02 7.69 -16.99
N ALA A 393 3.28 8.97 -17.28
CA ALA A 393 2.26 9.96 -17.62
C ALA A 393 1.45 9.53 -18.85
N GLN A 394 2.12 9.06 -19.91
CA GLN A 394 1.44 8.57 -21.10
C GLN A 394 0.56 7.35 -20.82
N ARG A 395 1.03 6.41 -20.00
CA ARG A 395 0.25 5.22 -19.60
C ARG A 395 -0.99 5.63 -18.80
N ILE A 396 -0.86 6.54 -17.84
CA ILE A 396 -1.98 7.05 -17.03
C ILE A 396 -2.98 7.81 -17.91
N ALA A 397 -2.51 8.66 -18.81
CA ALA A 397 -3.35 9.40 -19.77
C ALA A 397 -4.07 8.48 -20.77
N ARG A 398 -3.49 7.32 -21.13
CA ARG A 398 -4.15 6.31 -21.98
C ARG A 398 -5.21 5.51 -21.23
N ALA A 399 -4.91 5.13 -19.99
CA ALA A 399 -5.87 4.44 -19.12
C ALA A 399 -7.06 5.34 -18.75
N ASN A 400 -6.81 6.65 -18.65
CA ASN A 400 -7.80 7.67 -18.36
C ASN A 400 -7.76 8.70 -19.49
N PRO A 401 -8.48 8.50 -20.60
CA PRO A 401 -8.51 9.46 -21.70
C PRO A 401 -9.25 10.74 -21.31
N ALA A 402 -8.73 11.89 -21.72
CA ALA A 402 -9.32 13.19 -21.42
C ALA A 402 -10.74 13.30 -22.01
N PRO A 403 -11.69 13.94 -21.30
CA PRO A 403 -13.02 14.21 -21.85
C PRO A 403 -12.98 15.06 -23.13
N GLN A 404 -11.90 15.82 -23.32
CA GLN A 404 -11.56 16.55 -24.54
C GLN A 404 -10.22 16.04 -25.07
N ALA A 405 -10.16 15.68 -26.36
CA ALA A 405 -8.97 15.08 -26.97
C ALA A 405 -7.71 15.97 -26.97
N ASP A 406 -7.87 17.28 -26.77
CA ASP A 406 -6.81 18.28 -26.92
C ASP A 406 -5.98 18.54 -25.64
N GLN A 407 -6.35 17.94 -24.49
CA GLN A 407 -5.62 18.09 -23.21
C GLN A 407 -5.21 16.74 -22.60
N PRO A 408 -4.24 16.02 -23.21
CA PRO A 408 -3.75 14.76 -22.66
C PRO A 408 -2.94 14.91 -21.35
N HIS A 409 -2.53 16.12 -20.98
CA HIS A 409 -1.69 16.43 -19.82
C HIS A 409 -2.32 17.50 -18.92
N GLY A 410 -3.34 17.14 -18.14
CA GLY A 410 -3.96 17.99 -17.12
C GLY A 410 -3.43 17.71 -15.70
N GLU A 411 -3.87 18.51 -14.72
CA GLU A 411 -3.56 18.39 -13.29
C GLU A 411 -3.80 16.95 -12.78
N TRP A 412 -4.89 16.31 -13.20
CA TRP A 412 -5.20 14.93 -12.81
C TRP A 412 -4.09 13.96 -13.21
N VAL A 413 -3.64 14.04 -14.46
CA VAL A 413 -2.62 13.13 -15.00
C VAL A 413 -1.28 13.40 -14.32
N LEU A 414 -0.91 14.67 -14.14
CA LEU A 414 0.34 15.05 -13.48
C LEU A 414 0.39 14.54 -12.03
N ARG A 415 -0.65 14.83 -11.24
CA ARG A 415 -0.72 14.44 -9.82
C ARG A 415 -0.75 12.93 -9.64
N GLN A 416 -1.54 12.20 -10.45
CA GLN A 416 -1.53 10.73 -10.42
C GLN A 416 -0.17 10.14 -10.83
N THR A 417 0.50 10.77 -11.79
CA THR A 417 1.84 10.36 -12.23
C THR A 417 2.85 10.52 -11.10
N LEU A 418 2.87 11.68 -10.46
CA LEU A 418 3.81 11.94 -9.36
C LEU A 418 3.52 11.10 -8.13
N ALA A 419 2.26 10.98 -7.73
CA ALA A 419 1.84 10.08 -6.66
C ALA A 419 2.33 8.64 -6.90
N SER A 420 2.16 8.13 -8.13
CA SER A 420 2.62 6.79 -8.51
C SER A 420 4.14 6.66 -8.50
N LEU A 421 4.87 7.65 -9.05
CA LEU A 421 6.33 7.59 -9.14
C LEU A 421 6.99 7.71 -7.76
N LEU A 422 6.56 8.67 -6.95
CA LEU A 422 7.11 8.91 -5.63
C LEU A 422 6.91 7.70 -4.70
N ARG A 423 5.74 7.05 -4.74
CA ARG A 423 5.47 5.83 -3.95
C ARG A 423 6.21 4.59 -4.45
N ARG A 424 6.72 4.60 -5.68
CA ARG A 424 7.51 3.50 -6.27
C ARG A 424 9.01 3.71 -6.16
N LEU A 425 9.47 4.84 -5.64
CA LEU A 425 10.89 5.11 -5.42
C LEU A 425 11.48 4.11 -4.42
N ARG A 426 12.53 3.42 -4.85
CA ARG A 426 13.28 2.43 -4.05
C ARG A 426 14.49 3.09 -3.41
N LEU A 427 14.27 3.91 -2.39
CA LEU A 427 15.35 4.52 -1.61
C LEU A 427 15.66 3.69 -0.36
N PRO A 428 16.93 3.58 0.07
CA PRO A 428 17.29 2.77 1.23
C PRO A 428 16.69 3.33 2.52
N TYR A 429 16.64 4.65 2.66
CA TYR A 429 16.13 5.32 3.85
C TYR A 429 14.70 5.80 3.65
N ARG A 430 13.89 5.61 4.69
CA ARG A 430 12.51 6.10 4.76
C ARG A 430 12.46 7.61 4.57
N PHE A 431 11.46 8.05 3.82
CA PHE A 431 11.11 9.45 3.66
C PHE A 431 9.59 9.58 3.56
N ASP A 432 9.03 10.67 4.09
CA ASP A 432 7.72 11.16 3.70
C ASP A 432 7.89 12.22 2.61
N THR A 433 6.90 12.34 1.74
CA THR A 433 6.91 13.34 0.67
C THR A 433 5.53 13.92 0.47
N ASP A 434 5.50 15.22 0.25
CA ASP A 434 4.31 15.94 -0.18
C ASP A 434 4.62 16.77 -1.44
N PHE A 435 3.60 17.04 -2.24
CA PHE A 435 3.75 17.86 -3.43
C PHE A 435 2.50 18.69 -3.73
N ARG A 436 2.74 19.87 -4.29
CA ARG A 436 1.72 20.82 -4.75
C ARG A 436 2.11 21.32 -6.14
N ASP A 437 1.13 21.64 -6.96
CA ASP A 437 1.37 22.14 -8.31
C ASP A 437 0.28 23.11 -8.79
N ASP A 438 0.70 24.06 -9.60
CA ASP A 438 -0.14 24.91 -10.44
C ASP A 438 0.35 24.74 -11.88
N LEU A 439 -0.32 23.85 -12.62
CA LEU A 439 0.03 23.49 -13.97
C LEU A 439 -0.17 24.65 -14.96
N GLU A 440 -1.14 25.54 -14.70
CA GLU A 440 -1.39 26.72 -15.53
C GLU A 440 -0.22 27.71 -15.43
N ALA A 441 0.27 27.96 -14.22
CA ALA A 441 1.49 28.73 -13.99
C ALA A 441 2.77 27.96 -14.38
N GLY A 442 2.69 26.63 -14.48
CA GLY A 442 3.81 25.73 -14.76
C GLY A 442 4.76 25.61 -13.57
N ARG A 443 4.24 25.65 -12.34
CA ARG A 443 5.02 25.59 -11.10
C ARG A 443 4.66 24.36 -10.29
N LEU A 444 5.64 23.78 -9.64
CA LEU A 444 5.47 22.61 -8.81
C LEU A 444 6.41 22.67 -7.60
N ALA A 445 5.94 22.24 -6.44
CA ALA A 445 6.74 22.08 -5.23
C ALA A 445 6.74 20.62 -4.77
N ILE A 446 7.89 20.11 -4.35
CA ILE A 446 8.03 18.82 -3.67
C ILE A 446 8.77 19.06 -2.35
N ALA A 447 8.16 18.65 -1.25
CA ALA A 447 8.82 18.55 0.05
C ALA A 447 9.08 17.08 0.38
N PHE A 448 10.22 16.79 1.01
CA PHE A 448 10.48 15.47 1.55
C PHE A 448 11.37 15.51 2.79
N THR A 449 11.22 14.51 3.64
CA THR A 449 12.04 14.36 4.85
C THR A 449 13.40 13.76 4.52
N ALA A 450 14.47 14.39 4.99
CA ALA A 450 15.85 14.01 4.78
C ALA A 450 16.25 12.77 5.59
N ALA A 451 17.15 11.97 5.01
CA ALA A 451 17.87 10.93 5.74
C ALA A 451 19.02 11.56 6.54
N GLY A 452 18.87 11.63 7.86
CA GLY A 452 19.86 12.24 8.75
C GLY A 452 21.22 11.53 8.79
N PRO A 453 22.30 12.23 9.17
CA PRO A 453 23.63 11.66 9.43
C PRO A 453 23.60 10.39 10.27
N ALA A 454 22.70 10.29 11.26
CA ALA A 454 22.58 9.12 12.10
C ALA A 454 22.21 7.83 11.35
N LEU A 455 21.62 7.91 10.16
CA LEU A 455 21.27 6.75 9.32
C LEU A 455 22.38 6.35 8.34
N MET A 456 23.36 7.24 8.12
CA MET A 456 24.49 6.99 7.21
C MET A 456 25.43 5.90 7.75
N PRO A 457 26.15 5.16 6.88
CA PRO A 457 27.14 4.17 7.29
C PRO A 457 28.13 4.73 8.32
N ALA A 458 28.61 3.88 9.23
CA ALA A 458 29.65 4.27 10.19
C ALA A 458 31.06 3.92 9.68
N SER A 459 31.16 3.14 8.60
CA SER A 459 32.41 2.71 8.00
C SER A 459 32.30 2.63 6.47
N GLU A 460 33.43 2.79 5.80
CA GLU A 460 33.57 2.69 4.35
C GLU A 460 34.72 1.72 3.99
N TYR A 461 34.52 0.93 2.95
CA TYR A 461 35.54 0.06 2.38
C TYR A 461 36.30 0.78 1.27
N ILE A 462 37.63 0.86 1.39
CA ILE A 462 38.48 1.52 0.41
C ILE A 462 39.17 0.47 -0.47
N ALA A 463 38.82 0.48 -1.77
CA ALA A 463 39.31 -0.50 -2.74
C ALA A 463 40.84 -0.47 -2.90
N ASP A 464 41.46 0.72 -2.90
CA ASP A 464 42.91 0.87 -3.13
C ASP A 464 43.74 0.28 -1.99
N THR A 465 43.33 0.48 -0.75
CA THR A 465 44.03 0.00 0.45
C THR A 465 43.55 -1.37 0.92
N HIS A 466 42.44 -1.86 0.39
CA HIS A 466 41.75 -3.08 0.82
C HIS A 466 41.40 -3.06 2.32
N ASP A 467 41.06 -1.89 2.85
CA ASP A 467 40.84 -1.67 4.29
C ASP A 467 39.49 -1.00 4.57
N TRP A 468 39.01 -1.16 5.79
CA TRP A 468 37.83 -0.47 6.30
C TRP A 468 38.26 0.74 7.11
N ILE A 469 37.64 1.89 6.84
CA ILE A 469 37.86 3.12 7.60
C ILE A 469 36.57 3.47 8.36
N ASP A 470 36.72 3.85 9.62
CA ASP A 470 35.61 4.42 10.39
C ASP A 470 35.36 5.85 9.90
N LEU A 471 34.09 6.17 9.65
CA LEU A 471 33.62 7.49 9.26
C LEU A 471 33.33 8.30 10.52
N ASP A 472 33.94 9.47 10.63
CA ASP A 472 33.62 10.43 11.68
C ASP A 472 32.27 11.14 11.41
N ASP A 473 31.79 11.87 12.42
CA ASP A 473 30.49 12.56 12.32
C ASP A 473 30.45 13.56 11.15
N ALA A 474 31.58 14.19 10.81
CA ALA A 474 31.67 15.13 9.70
C ALA A 474 31.56 14.41 8.33
N ALA A 475 32.24 13.28 8.15
CA ALA A 475 32.10 12.47 6.94
C ALA A 475 30.66 11.96 6.75
N ARG A 476 30.02 11.52 7.85
CA ARG A 476 28.62 11.06 7.82
C ARG A 476 27.64 12.20 7.53
N ALA A 477 27.90 13.39 8.08
CA ALA A 477 27.12 14.58 7.79
C ALA A 477 27.25 15.00 6.31
N GLN A 478 28.45 14.95 5.75
CA GLN A 478 28.69 15.20 4.33
C GLN A 478 27.99 14.18 3.43
N LEU A 479 28.04 12.89 3.76
CA LEU A 479 27.34 11.84 3.02
C LEU A 479 25.83 12.06 3.03
N SER A 480 25.26 12.37 4.20
CA SER A 480 23.85 12.69 4.35
C SER A 480 23.45 13.90 3.49
N ALA A 481 24.21 15.00 3.56
CA ALA A 481 23.94 16.19 2.76
C ALA A 481 23.92 15.86 1.26
N ARG A 482 24.97 15.21 0.74
CA ARG A 482 25.07 14.87 -0.69
C ARG A 482 23.99 13.87 -1.12
N TYR A 483 23.67 12.88 -0.30
CA TYR A 483 22.59 11.93 -0.56
C TYR A 483 21.24 12.65 -0.72
N ASN A 484 20.87 13.49 0.25
CA ASN A 484 19.58 14.19 0.23
C ASN A 484 19.48 15.19 -0.92
N LEU A 485 20.56 15.93 -1.24
CA LEU A 485 20.58 16.82 -2.40
C LEU A 485 20.37 16.03 -3.71
N ARG A 486 20.99 14.84 -3.86
CA ARG A 486 20.77 13.97 -5.03
C ARG A 486 19.34 13.46 -5.12
N VAL A 487 18.73 13.07 -3.99
CA VAL A 487 17.31 12.69 -3.94
C VAL A 487 16.43 13.86 -4.39
N GLY A 488 16.73 15.09 -3.95
CA GLY A 488 16.05 16.30 -4.42
C GLY A 488 16.15 16.51 -5.93
N LEU A 489 17.34 16.33 -6.52
CA LEU A 489 17.53 16.38 -7.97
C LEU A 489 16.74 15.27 -8.70
N MET A 490 16.69 14.06 -8.14
CA MET A 490 15.90 12.95 -8.71
C MET A 490 14.40 13.26 -8.72
N MET A 491 13.86 13.80 -7.62
CA MET A 491 12.45 14.19 -7.53
C MET A 491 12.13 15.33 -8.52
N ALA A 492 13.02 16.30 -8.68
CA ALA A 492 12.89 17.33 -9.70
C ALA A 492 12.93 16.77 -11.14
N ALA A 493 13.79 15.77 -11.40
CA ALA A 493 13.84 15.08 -12.70
C ALA A 493 12.52 14.35 -13.02
N LEU A 494 11.92 13.69 -12.02
CA LEU A 494 10.60 13.06 -12.16
C LEU A 494 9.51 14.10 -12.43
N ALA A 495 9.51 15.23 -11.71
CA ALA A 495 8.56 16.32 -11.93
C ALA A 495 8.62 16.91 -13.35
N PHE A 496 9.82 17.26 -13.83
CA PHE A 496 9.96 17.76 -15.20
C PHE A 496 9.63 16.71 -16.27
N GLY A 497 9.87 15.43 -15.99
CA GLY A 497 9.50 14.33 -16.87
C GLY A 497 7.99 14.04 -16.91
N ALA A 498 7.28 14.26 -15.80
CA ALA A 498 5.85 13.98 -15.68
C ALA A 498 4.98 14.87 -16.57
N SER A 499 5.39 16.12 -16.81
CA SER A 499 4.69 17.01 -17.74
C SER A 499 5.64 18.00 -18.44
N PRO A 500 5.48 18.24 -19.75
CA PRO A 500 6.22 19.28 -20.47
C PRO A 500 5.76 20.70 -20.10
N LEU A 501 4.60 20.85 -19.46
CA LEU A 501 4.04 22.16 -19.07
C LEU A 501 4.69 22.73 -17.81
N ILE A 502 5.35 21.90 -17.00
CA ILE A 502 6.07 22.36 -15.81
C ILE A 502 7.36 23.09 -16.23
N ARG A 503 7.45 24.34 -15.81
CA ARG A 503 8.54 25.28 -16.09
C ARG A 503 9.47 25.45 -14.89
N GLU A 504 8.93 25.37 -13.69
CA GLU A 504 9.67 25.55 -12.43
C GLU A 504 9.33 24.42 -11.45
N VAL A 505 10.35 23.88 -10.80
CA VAL A 505 10.20 22.90 -9.71
C VAL A 505 10.95 23.41 -8.49
N SER A 506 10.22 23.65 -7.42
CA SER A 506 10.76 23.94 -6.10
C SER A 506 10.95 22.65 -5.31
N VAL A 507 12.11 22.46 -4.72
CA VAL A 507 12.41 21.32 -3.84
C VAL A 507 12.68 21.86 -2.43
N ILE A 508 12.02 21.25 -1.45
CA ILE A 508 12.13 21.55 -0.03
C ILE A 508 12.62 20.27 0.67
N ILE A 509 13.71 20.40 1.41
CA ILE A 509 14.31 19.29 2.18
C ILE A 509 14.10 19.60 3.65
N ASP A 510 13.32 18.77 4.34
CA ASP A 510 12.98 18.95 5.74
C ASP A 510 13.62 17.89 6.63
N SER A 511 13.84 18.21 7.90
CA SER A 511 14.30 17.28 8.93
C SER A 511 13.21 17.07 9.97
N ILE A 512 13.07 15.85 10.45
CA ILE A 512 12.23 15.52 11.62
C ILE A 512 12.90 15.90 12.95
N GLY A 513 14.12 16.45 12.92
CA GLY A 513 14.86 16.92 14.09
C GLY A 513 15.62 15.85 14.89
N LEU A 514 15.87 14.70 14.26
CA LEU A 514 16.59 13.56 14.87
C LEU A 514 17.97 13.97 15.41
N GLU A 515 18.68 14.82 14.67
CA GLU A 515 20.06 15.20 14.99
C GLU A 515 20.14 16.20 16.15
N GLU A 516 19.19 17.13 16.27
CA GLU A 516 19.12 18.02 17.43
C GLU A 516 18.88 17.21 18.72
N ALA A 517 17.98 16.22 18.67
CA ALA A 517 17.71 15.33 19.80
C ALA A 517 18.93 14.50 20.24
N ILE A 518 19.77 14.07 19.29
CA ILE A 518 21.02 13.35 19.57
C ILE A 518 22.05 14.29 20.21
N LYS A 519 22.21 15.50 19.66
CA LYS A 519 23.21 16.48 20.13
C LYS A 519 22.90 17.02 21.53
N GLU A 520 21.63 17.24 21.86
CA GLU A 520 21.23 17.87 23.13
C GLU A 520 21.14 16.90 24.33
N GLN A 521 21.04 15.58 24.09
CA GLN A 521 20.90 14.54 25.12
C GLN A 521 19.81 14.81 26.18
N ASP A 522 18.80 15.61 25.85
CA ASP A 522 17.71 15.98 26.76
C ASP A 522 16.61 14.89 26.75
N SER A 523 16.23 14.39 27.92
CA SER A 523 15.19 13.37 28.04
C SER A 523 13.80 13.87 27.63
N ALA A 524 13.51 15.17 27.76
CA ALA A 524 12.25 15.75 27.29
C ALA A 524 12.18 15.74 25.76
N ILE A 525 13.28 16.09 25.09
CA ILE A 525 13.37 16.12 23.63
C ILE A 525 13.29 14.71 23.06
N LYS A 526 13.97 13.74 23.67
CA LYS A 526 13.85 12.33 23.29
C LYS A 526 12.42 11.79 23.41
N ALA A 527 11.67 12.19 24.45
CA ALA A 527 10.27 11.79 24.60
C ALA A 527 9.38 12.41 23.51
N MET A 528 9.52 13.73 23.26
CA MET A 528 8.80 14.40 22.18
C MET A 528 9.12 13.79 20.80
N MET A 529 10.37 13.39 20.57
CA MET A 529 10.80 12.76 19.32
C MET A 529 10.29 11.33 19.17
N SER A 530 10.12 10.61 20.27
CA SER A 530 9.46 9.31 20.32
C SER A 530 8.02 9.41 19.78
N ASP A 531 7.28 10.41 20.24
CA ASP A 531 5.91 10.68 19.81
C ASP A 531 5.86 11.11 18.34
N ALA A 532 6.79 11.97 17.92
CA ALA A 532 6.97 12.39 16.52
C ALA A 532 7.24 11.20 15.58
N LEU A 533 8.14 10.28 15.97
CA LEU A 533 8.45 9.07 15.21
C LEU A 533 7.27 8.09 15.17
N SER A 534 6.52 7.95 16.27
CA SER A 534 5.30 7.14 16.29
C SER A 534 4.20 7.73 15.40
N THR A 535 4.10 9.07 15.33
CA THR A 535 3.17 9.75 14.44
C THR A 535 3.60 9.61 12.98
N PHE A 536 4.91 9.73 12.70
CA PHE A 536 5.49 9.50 11.38
C PHE A 536 5.35 8.05 10.90
N GLU A 537 5.36 7.09 11.83
CA GLU A 537 5.01 5.70 11.59
C GLU A 537 3.57 5.59 11.10
N GLN A 538 2.63 6.09 11.90
CA GLN A 538 1.20 6.07 11.59
C GLN A 538 0.86 6.86 10.32
N TRP A 539 1.56 7.95 10.00
CA TRP A 539 1.31 8.75 8.80
C TRP A 539 1.51 7.98 7.49
N HIS A 540 2.31 6.91 7.52
CA HIS A 540 2.54 6.08 6.33
C HIS A 540 1.37 5.14 6.03
N ASP A 541 0.67 4.69 7.08
CA ASP A 541 -0.42 3.71 7.02
C ASP A 541 -1.80 4.28 7.40
N ARG A 542 -1.88 5.57 7.77
CA ARG A 542 -3.15 6.19 8.18
C ARG A 542 -4.14 6.13 7.00
N PRO A 543 -5.33 5.53 7.20
CA PRO A 543 -6.50 5.96 6.46
C PRO A 543 -6.54 7.49 6.60
N LEU A 544 -6.78 8.21 5.51
CA LEU A 544 -7.01 9.64 5.60
C LEU A 544 -8.19 9.85 6.55
N ASP A 545 -7.90 10.17 7.82
CA ASP A 545 -8.83 10.92 8.64
C ASP A 545 -8.97 12.22 7.88
N PHE A 546 -10.04 12.31 7.07
CA PHE A 546 -10.45 13.55 6.46
C PHE A 546 -10.75 14.49 7.61
N ALA A 547 -9.73 15.22 8.09
CA ALA A 547 -9.85 16.22 9.13
C ALA A 547 -11.14 17.00 8.85
N GLY A 548 -12.09 16.94 9.79
CA GLY A 548 -13.52 17.20 9.61
C GLY A 548 -13.83 18.58 9.02
N GLY A 549 -13.60 18.72 7.71
CA GLY A 549 -13.88 19.91 6.94
C GLY A 549 -15.28 19.84 6.36
N LYS A 550 -15.85 21.00 6.06
CA LYS A 550 -17.23 21.17 5.52
C LYS A 550 -17.55 20.37 4.24
N ALA A 551 -16.52 19.82 3.59
CA ALA A 551 -16.61 19.05 2.36
C ALA A 551 -16.51 17.53 2.56
N SER A 552 -16.18 17.06 3.77
CA SER A 552 -16.25 15.63 4.10
C SER A 552 -17.72 15.18 4.13
N PRO A 553 -17.99 13.87 3.96
CA PRO A 553 -19.32 13.32 4.23
C PRO A 553 -19.83 13.79 5.60
N LYS A 554 -21.05 14.32 5.64
CA LYS A 554 -21.62 14.96 6.84
C LYS A 554 -21.86 13.98 7.99
N ASP A 555 -21.94 12.70 7.68
CA ASP A 555 -22.10 11.58 8.61
C ASP A 555 -20.78 10.97 9.09
N GLY A 556 -19.63 11.43 8.58
CA GLY A 556 -18.33 10.83 8.87
C GLY A 556 -18.09 9.52 8.12
N ASP A 557 -18.72 9.32 6.95
CA ASP A 557 -18.47 8.20 6.03
C ASP A 557 -18.95 6.84 6.56
N GLN A 558 -20.15 6.82 7.14
CA GLN A 558 -20.74 5.62 7.72
C GLN A 558 -21.34 4.72 6.62
N HIS A 559 -20.67 3.59 6.34
CA HIS A 559 -21.09 2.63 5.33
C HIS A 559 -21.40 1.24 5.90
N GLY A 560 -22.23 0.50 5.19
CA GLY A 560 -22.49 -0.91 5.46
C GLY A 560 -23.83 -1.19 6.15
N ASN A 561 -23.81 -1.95 7.25
CA ASN A 561 -25.04 -2.40 7.90
C ASN A 561 -25.74 -1.23 8.60
N PRO A 562 -26.90 -0.73 8.10
CA PRO A 562 -27.60 0.42 8.67
C PRO A 562 -28.10 0.21 10.11
N MET A 563 -28.14 -1.04 10.59
CA MET A 563 -28.52 -1.37 11.97
C MET A 563 -27.34 -1.26 12.96
N ALA A 564 -26.09 -1.36 12.48
CA ALA A 564 -24.89 -1.23 13.31
C ALA A 564 -24.45 0.23 13.50
N ILE A 565 -25.01 1.15 12.70
CA ILE A 565 -24.69 2.57 12.71
C ILE A 565 -25.13 3.28 14.02
N GLY A 566 -25.99 2.63 14.83
CA GLY A 566 -26.43 3.15 16.15
C GLY A 566 -25.65 2.65 17.37
N THR A 567 -24.65 1.78 17.22
CA THR A 567 -23.97 1.11 18.37
C THR A 567 -22.52 1.54 18.60
N ALA A 568 -21.96 2.47 17.82
CA ALA A 568 -20.53 2.80 17.85
C ALA A 568 -20.03 3.62 19.06
N ASN A 569 -20.86 3.85 20.08
CA ASN A 569 -20.44 4.49 21.36
C ASN A 569 -20.70 3.62 22.60
N GLY A 570 -20.71 2.29 22.47
CA GLY A 570 -20.70 1.37 23.62
C GLY A 570 -19.97 0.06 23.29
N PRO A 571 -19.30 -0.58 24.27
CA PRO A 571 -18.60 -1.84 24.02
C PRO A 571 -19.59 -2.94 23.63
N GLU A 572 -19.21 -3.77 22.65
CA GLU A 572 -20.04 -4.82 22.07
C GLU A 572 -20.60 -5.83 23.10
N PRO A 573 -21.85 -6.30 22.95
CA PRO A 573 -22.43 -7.30 23.84
C PRO A 573 -21.99 -8.72 23.43
N GLN A 574 -21.12 -9.33 24.23
CA GLN A 574 -21.01 -10.79 24.26
C GLN A 574 -22.07 -11.37 25.22
N GLY A 575 -22.87 -12.30 24.72
CA GLY A 575 -24.17 -12.66 25.28
C GLY A 575 -24.18 -13.25 26.70
N ALA A 576 -25.16 -12.79 27.50
CA ALA A 576 -25.83 -13.46 28.63
C ALA A 576 -27.07 -12.61 29.03
N PRO A 577 -28.07 -13.15 29.77
CA PRO A 577 -29.44 -12.66 29.76
C PRO A 577 -29.65 -11.34 30.50
N ALA A 578 -30.43 -10.47 29.85
CA ALA A 578 -30.98 -9.23 30.39
C ALA A 578 -31.79 -9.51 31.66
N ASP A 579 -31.32 -8.98 32.80
CA ASP A 579 -32.15 -8.51 33.93
C ASP A 579 -31.26 -7.93 35.05
N ASP A 580 -30.01 -8.36 35.21
CA ASP A 580 -29.12 -7.90 36.30
C ASP A 580 -28.35 -6.59 35.99
N GLU A 581 -28.22 -6.21 34.72
CA GLU A 581 -27.43 -5.05 34.28
C GLU A 581 -28.18 -3.72 34.43
N PHE A 582 -29.50 -3.75 34.33
CA PHE A 582 -30.36 -2.57 34.48
C PHE A 582 -30.43 -2.08 35.95
N GLU A 583 -30.34 -2.99 36.93
CA GLU A 583 -30.29 -2.62 38.36
C GLU A 583 -28.91 -2.11 38.83
N GLN A 584 -27.82 -2.54 38.17
CA GLN A 584 -26.48 -2.05 38.50
C GLN A 584 -26.21 -0.65 37.93
N LEU A 585 -26.76 -0.33 36.75
CA LEU A 585 -26.64 0.99 36.13
C LEU A 585 -27.29 2.12 36.96
N MET A 586 -28.25 1.78 37.85
CA MET A 586 -28.99 2.75 38.67
C MET A 586 -28.39 3.01 40.07
N ARG A 587 -27.31 2.32 40.47
CA ARG A 587 -26.74 2.42 41.84
C ARG A 587 -25.30 2.91 41.96
N GLY A 588 -24.57 3.12 40.87
CA GLY A 588 -23.21 3.67 40.90
C GLY A 588 -23.19 5.11 40.40
N GLY A 589 -23.11 6.08 41.31
CA GLY A 589 -23.04 7.50 40.97
C GLY A 589 -21.74 7.89 40.26
N GLY A 590 -21.88 8.74 39.23
CA GLY A 590 -20.78 9.40 38.52
C GLY A 590 -20.93 9.34 37.00
N ILE A 591 -22.00 9.93 36.45
CA ILE A 591 -22.05 10.26 35.02
C ILE A 591 -21.36 11.61 34.87
N ASP A 592 -20.05 11.60 34.66
CA ASP A 592 -19.32 12.73 34.09
C ASP A 592 -18.69 12.28 32.76
N GLU A 593 -19.16 12.95 31.70
CA GLU A 593 -18.31 13.55 30.68
C GLU A 593 -17.52 12.62 29.73
N VAL A 594 -18.20 11.97 28.77
CA VAL A 594 -17.67 11.84 27.39
C VAL A 594 -18.85 11.72 26.41
N THR A 595 -18.74 12.41 25.27
CA THR A 595 -19.64 12.48 24.10
C THR A 595 -20.61 13.67 24.13
N PHE A 596 -20.56 14.45 23.04
CA PHE A 596 -21.41 15.59 22.66
C PHE A 596 -20.93 16.98 23.14
N ALA A 597 -19.75 17.40 22.66
CA ALA A 597 -19.43 18.81 22.51
C ALA A 597 -19.71 19.23 21.05
N PHE A 598 -20.81 19.94 20.83
CA PHE A 598 -20.95 20.84 19.68
C PHE A 598 -20.61 22.26 20.18
N ASP A 599 -19.84 22.97 19.37
CA ASP A 599 -19.31 24.32 19.58
C ASP A 599 -20.45 25.33 19.84
N GLU A 600 -20.54 25.90 21.04
CA GLU A 600 -21.32 27.12 21.31
C GLU A 600 -20.36 28.31 21.35
N ARG A 601 -20.54 29.27 20.42
CA ARG A 601 -19.89 30.59 20.50
C ARG A 601 -20.81 31.67 21.05
N ASP A 602 -20.20 32.40 21.98
CA ASP A 602 -20.33 33.82 22.35
C ASP A 602 -21.43 34.32 23.30
N GLY A 603 -20.99 34.98 24.40
CA GLY A 603 -21.80 36.00 25.08
C GLY A 603 -21.55 36.36 26.57
N GLN A 604 -20.41 36.99 26.89
CA GLN A 604 -20.21 38.01 27.96
C GLN A 604 -20.08 37.66 29.48
N ASN A 605 -18.86 37.96 29.95
CA ASN A 605 -18.45 38.71 31.17
C ASN A 605 -18.43 38.06 32.58
N GLY A 606 -17.19 37.86 33.07
CA GLY A 606 -16.76 38.36 34.40
C GLY A 606 -16.05 37.36 35.31
N GLY A 607 -14.71 37.41 35.39
CA GLY A 607 -13.96 36.84 36.52
C GLY A 607 -12.52 36.41 36.19
N GLN A 608 -11.54 37.23 36.57
CA GLN A 608 -10.11 36.94 36.45
C GLN A 608 -9.67 35.74 37.32
N GLY A 609 -9.01 34.76 36.71
CA GLY A 609 -8.10 33.83 37.39
C GLY A 609 -7.92 32.49 36.67
N GLY A 610 -6.73 32.23 36.11
CA GLY A 610 -6.26 30.86 35.81
C GLY A 610 -5.87 30.49 34.38
N HIS A 611 -5.38 31.41 33.53
CA HIS A 611 -4.81 31.06 32.22
C HIS A 611 -3.35 30.59 32.36
N ALA A 612 -3.13 29.27 32.50
CA ALA A 612 -1.80 28.68 32.30
C ALA A 612 -1.82 27.17 31.94
N ALA A 613 -2.89 26.43 32.27
CA ALA A 613 -2.95 24.98 32.07
C ALA A 613 -3.69 24.52 30.80
N GLY A 614 -4.69 25.29 30.31
CA GLY A 614 -5.49 24.92 29.13
C GLY A 614 -4.74 25.06 27.79
N THR A 615 -3.85 26.04 27.68
CA THR A 615 -3.07 26.29 26.45
C THR A 615 -2.06 25.19 26.13
N ALA A 616 -1.59 24.44 27.14
CA ALA A 616 -0.64 23.35 26.92
C ALA A 616 -1.31 22.09 26.36
N ILE A 617 -2.56 21.83 26.76
CA ILE A 617 -3.35 20.69 26.26
C ILE A 617 -3.85 21.01 24.85
N ASP A 618 -4.31 22.23 24.60
CA ASP A 618 -4.68 22.68 23.24
C ASP A 618 -3.47 22.71 22.29
N GLU A 619 -2.29 23.17 22.73
CA GLU A 619 -1.07 23.06 21.92
C GLU A 619 -0.61 21.60 21.72
N GLN A 620 -0.81 20.71 22.69
CA GLN A 620 -0.49 19.28 22.54
C GLN A 620 -1.48 18.58 21.59
N LEU A 621 -2.77 18.91 21.66
CA LEU A 621 -3.79 18.42 20.73
C LEU A 621 -3.55 18.96 19.31
N GLU A 622 -3.16 20.22 19.19
CA GLU A 622 -2.88 20.84 17.91
C GLU A 622 -1.54 20.35 17.32
N ARG A 623 -0.53 20.03 18.15
CA ARG A 623 0.69 19.31 17.74
C ARG A 623 0.40 17.86 17.30
N LEU A 624 -0.53 17.18 17.96
CA LEU A 624 -1.01 15.85 17.53
C LEU A 624 -1.78 15.91 16.20
N ARG A 625 -2.42 17.04 15.88
CA ARG A 625 -3.12 17.28 14.61
C ARG A 625 -2.20 17.75 13.48
N THR A 626 -1.13 18.48 13.80
CA THR A 626 -0.23 19.11 12.80
C THR A 626 1.00 18.26 12.45
N GLY A 627 1.22 17.12 13.11
CA GLY A 627 2.36 16.25 12.86
C GLY A 627 3.66 16.78 13.48
N PRO A 628 4.80 16.11 13.27
CA PRO A 628 6.08 16.57 13.79
C PRO A 628 6.44 17.96 13.24
N THR A 629 6.94 18.86 14.08
CA THR A 629 7.46 20.16 13.63
C THR A 629 8.70 19.93 12.76
N LEU A 630 8.49 19.94 11.44
CA LEU A 630 9.54 19.79 10.45
C LEU A 630 10.42 21.05 10.41
N THR A 631 11.74 20.84 10.37
CA THR A 631 12.72 21.92 10.25
C THR A 631 13.31 21.91 8.84
N THR A 632 13.14 23.00 8.09
CA THR A 632 13.66 23.07 6.73
C THR A 632 15.19 23.22 6.71
N LEU A 633 15.84 22.37 5.94
CA LEU A 633 17.29 22.30 5.78
C LEU A 633 17.78 22.98 4.50
N ALA A 634 17.03 22.82 3.40
CA ALA A 634 17.37 23.41 2.12
C ALA A 634 16.13 23.67 1.29
N THR A 635 16.11 24.79 0.56
CA THR A 635 15.14 25.03 -0.50
C THR A 635 15.79 25.53 -1.76
N VAL A 636 15.26 25.13 -2.92
CA VAL A 636 15.79 25.54 -4.22
C VAL A 636 14.64 25.57 -5.24
N THR A 637 14.73 26.45 -6.24
CA THR A 637 13.80 26.46 -7.37
C THR A 637 14.57 26.28 -8.67
N PHE A 638 14.30 25.16 -9.35
CA PHE A 638 14.90 24.80 -10.62
C PHE A 638 14.05 25.32 -11.78
N THR A 639 14.68 25.94 -12.78
CA THR A 639 14.03 26.24 -14.06
C THR A 639 14.29 25.10 -15.05
N ARG A 640 13.26 24.71 -15.81
CA ARG A 640 13.29 23.51 -16.67
C ARG A 640 14.50 23.46 -17.58
N GLU A 641 14.73 24.51 -18.36
CA GLU A 641 15.78 24.52 -19.39
C GLU A 641 17.18 24.36 -18.77
N ALA A 642 17.49 25.19 -17.77
CA ALA A 642 18.80 25.16 -17.10
C ALA A 642 19.01 23.84 -16.36
N PHE A 643 17.97 23.32 -15.68
CA PHE A 643 18.07 22.09 -14.91
C PHE A 643 18.27 20.87 -15.80
N LEU A 644 17.48 20.73 -16.87
CA LEU A 644 17.62 19.61 -17.80
C LEU A 644 18.96 19.66 -18.56
N GLN A 645 19.50 20.86 -18.81
CA GLN A 645 20.85 20.99 -19.34
C GLN A 645 21.90 20.55 -18.32
N ARG A 646 21.80 21.01 -17.07
CA ARG A 646 22.70 20.61 -15.98
C ARG A 646 22.69 19.09 -15.76
N LEU A 647 21.53 18.44 -15.77
CA LEU A 647 21.43 16.99 -15.64
C LEU A 647 22.08 16.22 -16.80
N ARG A 648 22.05 16.76 -18.03
CA ARG A 648 22.73 16.13 -19.18
C ARG A 648 24.24 16.23 -19.09
N ASP A 649 24.74 17.35 -18.57
CA ASP A 649 26.17 17.65 -18.53
C ASP A 649 26.87 17.04 -17.31
N ASP A 650 26.23 17.10 -16.12
CA ASP A 650 26.83 16.73 -14.82
C ASP A 650 26.12 15.54 -14.14
N GLY A 651 24.87 15.24 -14.53
CA GLY A 651 24.06 14.24 -13.84
C GLY A 651 23.86 14.59 -12.36
N LEU A 652 24.26 13.67 -11.48
CA LEU A 652 24.22 13.80 -10.02
C LEU A 652 25.62 13.93 -9.36
N GLU A 653 26.67 14.21 -10.13
CA GLU A 653 28.05 14.17 -9.63
C GLU A 653 28.29 15.23 -8.54
N HIS A 654 27.93 16.49 -8.83
CA HIS A 654 28.16 17.65 -7.97
C HIS A 654 26.82 18.28 -7.51
N PRO A 655 26.10 17.65 -6.56
CA PRO A 655 24.76 18.09 -6.17
C PRO A 655 24.77 19.44 -5.44
N ASP A 656 25.79 19.72 -4.63
CA ASP A 656 26.01 20.97 -3.91
C ASP A 656 26.26 22.15 -4.86
N GLU A 657 27.14 21.96 -5.86
CA GLU A 657 27.37 22.95 -6.92
C GLU A 657 26.09 23.19 -7.74
N THR A 658 25.34 22.12 -8.01
CA THR A 658 24.06 22.22 -8.73
C THR A 658 23.07 23.06 -7.92
N PHE A 659 22.87 22.79 -6.63
CA PHE A 659 21.99 23.61 -5.79
C PHE A 659 22.47 25.07 -5.71
N ALA A 660 23.78 25.30 -5.56
CA ALA A 660 24.35 26.64 -5.54
C ALA A 660 24.13 27.41 -6.86
N MET A 661 24.19 26.73 -8.02
CA MET A 661 23.91 27.31 -9.34
C MET A 661 22.48 27.87 -9.44
N PHE A 662 21.54 27.28 -8.70
CA PHE A 662 20.14 27.72 -8.63
C PHE A 662 19.84 28.60 -7.40
N HIS A 663 20.89 29.14 -6.76
CA HIS A 663 20.77 30.02 -5.60
C HIS A 663 19.94 29.41 -4.46
N ALA A 664 20.13 28.11 -4.19
CA ALA A 664 19.46 27.43 -3.10
C ALA A 664 19.66 28.17 -1.76
N ALA A 665 18.58 28.32 -1.00
CA ALA A 665 18.66 28.72 0.40
C ALA A 665 19.02 27.47 1.22
N MET A 666 20.31 27.30 1.47
CA MET A 666 20.87 26.22 2.27
C MET A 666 22.12 26.69 3.00
N THR A 667 22.36 26.15 4.19
CA THR A 667 23.58 26.39 4.97
C THR A 667 24.28 25.07 5.20
N ILE A 668 25.58 25.04 4.90
CA ILE A 668 26.45 23.92 5.27
C ILE A 668 27.18 24.29 6.56
N ASP A 669 27.06 23.45 7.58
CA ASP A 669 27.70 23.68 8.87
C ASP A 669 29.20 23.34 8.88
N ALA A 670 29.84 23.50 10.04
CA ALA A 670 31.25 23.18 10.24
C ALA A 670 31.56 21.67 10.10
N GLU A 671 30.55 20.81 10.24
CA GLU A 671 30.63 19.36 10.07
C GLU A 671 30.35 18.94 8.62
N HIS A 672 30.14 19.90 7.70
CA HIS A 672 29.77 19.68 6.30
C HIS A 672 28.37 19.07 6.09
N GLY A 673 27.50 19.13 7.11
CA GLY A 673 26.10 18.74 7.04
C GLY A 673 25.18 19.89 6.61
N LEU A 674 23.95 19.56 6.20
CA LEU A 674 22.90 20.55 6.00
C LEU A 674 22.38 21.04 7.37
N ALA A 675 22.39 22.35 7.58
CA ALA A 675 21.89 22.97 8.79
C ALA A 675 20.48 23.59 8.58
N PRO A 676 19.66 23.67 9.64
CA PRO A 676 18.41 24.43 9.64
C PRO A 676 18.61 25.82 9.04
N THR A 677 17.86 26.11 7.98
CA THR A 677 17.98 27.36 7.23
C THR A 677 16.61 28.04 7.16
N PRO A 678 16.45 29.27 7.73
CA PRO A 678 15.21 30.02 7.60
C PRO A 678 14.90 30.27 6.13
N THR A 679 13.65 30.00 5.74
CA THR A 679 13.19 30.18 4.36
C THR A 679 11.79 30.77 4.35
N ASP A 680 11.52 31.61 3.35
CA ASP A 680 10.19 32.15 3.08
C ASP A 680 9.36 31.19 2.20
N LEU A 681 9.99 30.14 1.65
CA LEU A 681 9.35 29.18 0.76
C LEU A 681 8.79 27.99 1.55
N THR A 682 7.47 27.87 1.53
CA THR A 682 6.73 26.71 2.07
C THR A 682 5.99 25.97 0.96
N ILE A 683 5.74 24.68 1.15
CA ILE A 683 4.93 23.89 0.22
C ILE A 683 3.49 24.42 0.10
N HIS A 684 2.99 25.08 1.15
CA HIS A 684 1.66 25.69 1.21
C HIS A 684 1.59 27.10 0.63
N ASP A 685 2.65 27.56 -0.07
CA ASP A 685 2.60 28.85 -0.76
C ASP A 685 1.49 28.83 -1.82
N ALA A 686 0.63 29.86 -1.80
CA ALA A 686 -0.47 30.06 -2.76
C ALA A 686 -0.02 30.08 -4.24
N ARG A 687 1.29 30.15 -4.51
CA ARG A 687 1.87 30.09 -5.86
C ARG A 687 1.90 28.67 -6.45
N PHE A 688 1.68 27.64 -5.64
CA PHE A 688 1.60 26.23 -6.02
C PHE A 688 0.18 25.67 -5.93
N GLU A 689 -0.79 26.56 -5.72
CA GLU A 689 -2.20 26.20 -5.69
C GLU A 689 -2.88 26.82 -6.92
N PRO A 690 -3.64 26.05 -7.70
CA PRO A 690 -4.47 26.62 -8.74
C PRO A 690 -5.42 27.66 -8.14
N ARG A 691 -5.73 28.71 -8.91
CA ARG A 691 -6.59 29.78 -8.42
C ARG A 691 -7.92 29.22 -7.93
N ASN A 692 -8.25 29.56 -6.68
CA ASN A 692 -9.50 29.19 -6.04
C ASN A 692 -9.70 27.69 -5.83
N ALA A 693 -8.63 26.88 -5.80
CA ALA A 693 -8.75 25.43 -5.71
C ALA A 693 -9.45 24.95 -4.44
N GLN A 694 -9.18 25.63 -3.31
CA GLN A 694 -9.85 25.36 -2.04
C GLN A 694 -11.20 26.11 -1.84
N MET A 695 -11.73 26.81 -2.84
CA MET A 695 -13.05 27.44 -2.69
C MET A 695 -14.18 26.42 -2.84
N ALA A 696 -15.05 26.36 -1.83
CA ALA A 696 -16.25 25.52 -1.88
C ALA A 696 -17.24 26.02 -2.95
N PRO A 697 -18.01 25.12 -3.59
CA PRO A 697 -19.02 25.52 -4.58
C PRO A 697 -20.08 26.51 -4.06
N GLU A 698 -20.39 26.49 -2.76
CA GLU A 698 -21.33 27.39 -2.09
C GLU A 698 -20.78 28.81 -1.92
N SER A 699 -19.46 29.00 -1.97
CA SER A 699 -18.80 30.28 -1.71
C SER A 699 -18.68 31.18 -2.94
N GLN A 700 -19.13 30.72 -4.11
CA GLN A 700 -19.09 31.49 -5.36
C GLN A 700 -20.15 31.04 -6.35
N GLU A 701 -20.71 31.98 -7.10
CA GLU A 701 -21.57 31.70 -8.26
C GLU A 701 -20.74 31.81 -9.56
N ARG A 702 -20.19 30.68 -10.03
CA ARG A 702 -19.41 30.59 -11.27
C ARG A 702 -20.11 29.69 -12.28
N VAL A 703 -20.36 30.22 -13.48
CA VAL A 703 -20.86 29.43 -14.62
C VAL A 703 -19.81 28.42 -15.06
N LEU A 704 -20.22 27.16 -15.18
CA LEU A 704 -19.38 26.06 -15.64
C LEU A 704 -19.29 26.06 -17.17
N THR A 705 -18.11 25.74 -17.69
CA THR A 705 -17.91 25.48 -19.13
C THR A 705 -18.75 24.28 -19.57
N PRO A 706 -19.04 24.12 -20.88
CA PRO A 706 -19.82 22.98 -21.36
C PRO A 706 -19.24 21.59 -21.00
N ALA A 707 -17.92 21.49 -20.79
CA ALA A 707 -17.29 20.24 -20.39
C ALA A 707 -17.44 19.97 -18.89
N GLU A 708 -17.18 20.99 -18.06
CA GLU A 708 -17.46 20.93 -16.62
C GLU A 708 -18.93 20.61 -16.36
N ALA A 709 -19.84 21.29 -17.05
CA ALA A 709 -21.27 21.09 -16.87
C ALA A 709 -21.72 19.67 -17.21
N ARG A 710 -21.17 19.08 -18.29
CA ARG A 710 -21.43 17.68 -18.64
C ARG A 710 -20.79 16.68 -17.68
N ALA A 711 -19.71 17.04 -17.00
CA ALA A 711 -19.06 16.16 -16.04
C ALA A 711 -19.77 16.19 -14.68
N MET A 712 -20.13 17.38 -14.22
CA MET A 712 -20.76 17.63 -12.91
C MET A 712 -22.28 17.50 -12.92
N GLY A 713 -22.90 17.52 -14.11
CA GLY A 713 -24.37 17.54 -14.26
C GLY A 713 -25.01 18.87 -13.84
N ALA A 714 -24.21 19.95 -13.72
CA ALA A 714 -24.64 21.26 -13.24
C ALA A 714 -24.24 22.38 -14.21
N THR A 715 -24.95 23.50 -14.23
CA THR A 715 -24.61 24.66 -15.08
C THR A 715 -23.63 25.63 -14.43
N ASP A 716 -23.51 25.58 -13.12
CA ASP A 716 -22.77 26.50 -12.26
C ASP A 716 -22.35 25.78 -10.96
N THR A 717 -21.48 26.42 -10.19
CA THR A 717 -21.00 25.91 -8.89
C THR A 717 -22.12 25.76 -7.86
N PHE A 718 -23.14 26.61 -7.86
CA PHE A 718 -24.31 26.45 -6.98
C PHE A 718 -25.10 25.18 -7.26
N GLY A 719 -25.10 24.74 -8.53
CA GLY A 719 -25.62 23.42 -8.90
C GLY A 719 -24.86 22.24 -8.27
N LEU A 720 -23.76 22.48 -7.56
CA LEU A 720 -23.02 21.50 -6.76
C LEU A 720 -23.15 21.71 -5.25
N ALA A 721 -23.87 22.73 -4.78
CA ALA A 721 -24.00 23.03 -3.37
C ALA A 721 -24.65 21.88 -2.58
N ILE A 722 -24.10 21.61 -1.39
CA ILE A 722 -24.61 20.64 -0.42
C ILE A 722 -24.88 21.28 0.95
N GLN A 723 -24.30 22.45 1.25
CA GLN A 723 -24.46 23.15 2.54
C GLN A 723 -25.47 24.30 2.44
N ARG A 724 -26.64 24.17 3.08
CA ARG A 724 -27.67 25.22 3.11
C ARG A 724 -27.17 26.50 3.75
N ASP A 725 -26.60 26.39 4.96
CA ASP A 725 -26.23 27.56 5.76
C ASP A 725 -25.10 28.36 5.11
N ASP A 726 -24.19 27.69 4.39
CA ASP A 726 -23.13 28.36 3.63
C ASP A 726 -23.70 29.15 2.42
N LEU A 727 -24.74 28.66 1.75
CA LEU A 727 -25.45 29.43 0.71
C LEU A 727 -26.15 30.66 1.28
N LEU A 728 -26.77 30.53 2.45
CA LEU A 728 -27.44 31.65 3.13
C LEU A 728 -26.42 32.69 3.59
N ALA A 729 -25.32 32.27 4.20
CA ALA A 729 -24.22 33.15 4.60
C ALA A 729 -23.60 33.88 3.39
N TYR A 730 -23.38 33.16 2.28
CA TYR A 730 -22.93 33.77 1.03
C TYR A 730 -23.91 34.82 0.51
N ALA A 731 -25.22 34.53 0.53
CA ALA A 731 -26.24 35.46 0.06
C ALA A 731 -26.26 36.75 0.89
N VAL A 732 -26.26 36.63 2.23
CA VAL A 732 -26.22 37.77 3.16
C VAL A 732 -24.97 38.61 2.90
N ALA A 733 -23.79 37.99 2.85
CA ALA A 733 -22.54 38.70 2.54
C ALA A 733 -22.63 39.44 1.19
N ARG A 734 -23.19 38.79 0.16
CA ARG A 734 -23.35 39.39 -1.16
C ARG A 734 -24.33 40.56 -1.16
N PHE A 735 -25.38 40.54 -0.34
CA PHE A 735 -26.31 41.66 -0.21
C PHE A 735 -25.64 42.90 0.41
N HIS A 736 -24.82 42.71 1.44
CA HIS A 736 -24.02 43.81 2.01
C HIS A 736 -23.01 44.37 1.00
N GLU A 737 -22.34 43.51 0.23
CA GLU A 737 -21.45 43.95 -0.84
C GLU A 737 -22.19 44.78 -1.90
N LEU A 738 -23.39 44.34 -2.31
CA LEU A 738 -24.23 45.10 -3.24
C LEU A 738 -24.66 46.44 -2.62
N ALA A 739 -25.05 46.46 -1.35
CA ALA A 739 -25.41 47.68 -0.65
C ALA A 739 -24.26 48.69 -0.66
N ALA A 740 -23.03 48.23 -0.38
CA ALA A 740 -21.82 49.04 -0.33
C ALA A 740 -21.28 49.49 -1.71
N ASP A 741 -21.73 48.90 -2.83
CA ASP A 741 -21.28 49.28 -4.17
C ASP A 741 -21.90 50.61 -4.66
N ASP A 742 -21.28 51.73 -4.36
CA ASP A 742 -21.74 53.06 -4.77
C ASP A 742 -21.76 53.28 -6.30
N ALA A 743 -21.12 52.41 -7.10
CA ALA A 743 -21.07 52.53 -8.55
C ALA A 743 -22.29 51.90 -9.25
N MET A 744 -23.00 50.99 -8.57
CA MET A 744 -24.16 50.29 -9.14
C MET A 744 -25.49 51.03 -8.86
N PRO A 745 -26.37 51.21 -9.85
CA PRO A 745 -27.71 51.77 -9.62
C PRO A 745 -28.54 50.92 -8.65
N SER A 746 -29.29 51.54 -7.73
CA SER A 746 -30.08 50.84 -6.70
C SER A 746 -31.08 49.82 -7.24
N VAL A 747 -31.67 50.07 -8.41
CA VAL A 747 -32.58 49.13 -9.09
C VAL A 747 -31.83 47.89 -9.55
N ASP A 748 -30.62 48.05 -10.09
CA ASP A 748 -29.80 46.93 -10.54
C ASP A 748 -29.36 46.09 -9.34
N LYS A 749 -28.95 46.73 -8.23
CA LYS A 749 -28.65 46.04 -6.95
C LYS A 749 -29.81 45.14 -6.51
N ALA A 750 -31.01 45.70 -6.45
CA ALA A 750 -32.21 44.94 -6.05
C ALA A 750 -32.55 43.80 -7.03
N GLN A 751 -32.34 43.99 -8.34
CA GLN A 751 -32.49 42.92 -9.33
C GLN A 751 -31.44 41.81 -9.17
N GLN A 752 -30.19 42.15 -8.83
CA GLN A 752 -29.18 41.13 -8.54
C GLN A 752 -29.52 40.35 -7.27
N ALA A 753 -29.92 41.04 -6.20
CA ALA A 753 -30.33 40.39 -4.96
C ALA A 753 -31.54 39.47 -5.15
N MET A 754 -32.59 39.95 -5.84
CA MET A 754 -33.77 39.12 -6.14
C MET A 754 -33.41 37.90 -6.98
N ARG A 755 -32.52 38.02 -7.98
CA ARG A 755 -32.04 36.86 -8.76
C ARG A 755 -31.33 35.82 -7.89
N LEU A 756 -30.57 36.25 -6.88
CA LEU A 756 -29.88 35.35 -5.97
C LEU A 756 -30.85 34.64 -5.01
N ILE A 757 -31.84 35.36 -4.47
CA ILE A 757 -32.94 34.80 -3.67
C ILE A 757 -33.74 33.79 -4.52
N ASP A 758 -34.10 34.18 -5.74
CA ASP A 758 -34.72 33.37 -6.78
C ASP A 758 -33.78 32.30 -7.39
N ARG A 759 -32.52 32.22 -6.97
CA ARG A 759 -31.65 31.08 -7.27
C ARG A 759 -31.65 30.09 -6.13
N ILE A 760 -31.44 30.55 -4.90
CA ILE A 760 -31.32 29.72 -3.68
C ILE A 760 -32.66 29.07 -3.32
N GLY A 761 -33.74 29.86 -3.24
CA GLY A 761 -35.11 29.33 -3.10
C GLY A 761 -35.43 28.82 -1.72
N ASP A 762 -34.61 29.20 -0.76
CA ASP A 762 -34.86 28.94 0.64
C ASP A 762 -36.09 29.75 1.11
N PRO A 763 -37.04 29.12 1.82
CA PRO A 763 -38.25 29.80 2.26
C PRO A 763 -37.99 30.96 3.23
N GLU A 764 -37.04 30.80 4.18
CA GLU A 764 -36.72 31.86 5.14
C GLU A 764 -36.01 33.04 4.46
N LEU A 765 -35.16 32.78 3.47
CA LEU A 765 -34.55 33.82 2.65
C LEU A 765 -35.59 34.55 1.77
N THR A 766 -36.57 33.82 1.26
CA THR A 766 -37.66 34.37 0.43
C THR A 766 -38.55 35.30 1.26
N ASP A 767 -38.82 34.96 2.52
CA ASP A 767 -39.58 35.80 3.44
C ASP A 767 -38.87 37.14 3.72
N ALA A 768 -37.54 37.14 3.78
CA ALA A 768 -36.72 38.35 3.95
C ALA A 768 -36.57 39.21 2.69
N ALA A 769 -37.00 38.73 1.52
CA ALA A 769 -36.68 39.35 0.22
C ALA A 769 -37.18 40.80 0.07
N LEU A 770 -38.36 41.10 0.61
CA LEU A 770 -38.95 42.45 0.51
C LEU A 770 -38.14 43.47 1.32
N GLU A 771 -37.64 43.09 2.50
CA GLU A 771 -36.85 43.97 3.35
C GLU A 771 -35.47 44.24 2.75
N ILE A 772 -34.83 43.19 2.23
CA ILE A 772 -33.52 43.26 1.55
C ILE A 772 -33.61 44.18 0.32
N THR A 773 -34.58 43.94 -0.56
CA THR A 773 -34.72 44.74 -1.79
C THR A 773 -35.12 46.19 -1.51
N ALA A 774 -35.98 46.44 -0.52
CA ALA A 774 -36.33 47.81 -0.12
C ALA A 774 -35.11 48.57 0.43
N ALA A 775 -34.26 47.92 1.25
CA ALA A 775 -33.03 48.53 1.75
C ALA A 775 -32.07 48.92 0.61
N LEU A 776 -31.87 48.02 -0.37
CA LEU A 776 -31.02 48.29 -1.54
C LEU A 776 -31.54 49.43 -2.41
N ILE A 777 -32.86 49.51 -2.64
CA ILE A 777 -33.49 50.60 -3.41
C ILE A 777 -33.30 51.95 -2.70
N ASP A 778 -33.47 51.97 -1.37
CA ASP A 778 -33.33 53.16 -0.55
C ASP A 778 -31.87 53.60 -0.34
N GLY A 779 -30.90 52.83 -0.83
CA GLY A 779 -29.47 53.10 -0.64
C GLY A 779 -29.01 52.93 0.82
N ARG A 780 -29.67 52.05 1.57
CA ARG A 780 -29.30 51.65 2.93
C ARG A 780 -28.61 50.29 2.90
N ASP A 781 -27.85 50.00 3.95
CA ASP A 781 -27.33 48.65 4.16
C ASP A 781 -28.47 47.64 4.37
N THR A 782 -28.25 46.39 4.00
CA THR A 782 -29.24 45.31 4.09
C THR A 782 -29.34 44.76 5.51
N PRO A 783 -30.51 44.26 5.95
CA PRO A 783 -30.63 43.60 7.24
C PRO A 783 -29.92 42.24 7.26
N ASP A 784 -29.54 41.78 8.45
CA ASP A 784 -29.12 40.40 8.72
C ASP A 784 -30.36 39.55 9.04
N PRO A 785 -30.93 38.78 8.10
CA PRO A 785 -32.07 37.92 8.38
C PRO A 785 -31.68 36.82 9.36
N VAL A 786 -32.60 36.50 10.29
CA VAL A 786 -32.45 35.38 11.21
C VAL A 786 -33.11 34.14 10.58
N PHE A 787 -32.34 33.06 10.46
CA PHE A 787 -32.81 31.78 9.95
C PHE A 787 -33.07 30.84 11.14
N GLU A 788 -34.33 30.55 11.44
CA GLU A 788 -34.75 29.86 12.68
C GLU A 788 -35.00 28.35 12.47
N ALA A 789 -35.11 27.86 11.23
CA ALA A 789 -35.46 26.47 10.93
C ALA A 789 -34.54 25.45 11.65
N GLY A 790 -33.23 25.71 11.64
CA GLY A 790 -32.24 24.87 12.33
C GLY A 790 -32.40 24.92 13.84
N ALA A 791 -32.39 26.11 14.43
CA ALA A 791 -32.52 26.32 15.88
C ALA A 791 -33.82 25.74 16.44
N ARG A 792 -34.94 25.89 15.71
CA ARG A 792 -36.24 25.32 16.09
C ARG A 792 -36.22 23.79 16.18
N LEU A 793 -35.47 23.11 15.32
CA LEU A 793 -35.29 21.66 15.40
C LEU A 793 -34.41 21.24 16.56
N ASP A 794 -33.33 21.98 16.82
CA ASP A 794 -32.42 21.68 17.92
C ASP A 794 -33.15 21.85 19.27
N ASP A 795 -33.92 22.92 19.43
CA ASP A 795 -34.81 23.13 20.58
C ASP A 795 -35.83 21.99 20.75
N ALA A 796 -36.43 21.54 19.64
CA ALA A 796 -37.38 20.43 19.64
C ALA A 796 -36.72 19.11 20.05
N ARG A 797 -35.48 18.85 19.61
CA ARG A 797 -34.69 17.67 19.98
C ARG A 797 -34.33 17.70 21.47
N VAL A 798 -33.85 18.84 21.99
CA VAL A 798 -33.56 19.01 23.42
C VAL A 798 -34.82 18.74 24.25
N LYS A 799 -35.96 19.32 23.86
CA LYS A 799 -37.21 19.12 24.57
C LYS A 799 -37.76 17.69 24.47
N ALA A 800 -37.65 17.05 23.30
CA ALA A 800 -38.02 15.64 23.14
C ALA A 800 -37.15 14.74 24.04
N ARG A 801 -35.85 15.02 24.13
CA ARG A 801 -34.93 14.34 25.05
C ARG A 801 -35.35 14.50 26.52
N ASP A 802 -35.69 15.71 26.95
CA ASP A 802 -36.15 15.96 28.33
C ASP A 802 -37.45 15.20 28.65
N LEU A 803 -38.37 15.13 27.68
CA LEU A 803 -39.60 14.34 27.78
C LEU A 803 -39.30 12.83 27.86
N LEU A 804 -38.35 12.31 27.06
CA LEU A 804 -37.90 10.92 27.13
C LEU A 804 -37.30 10.59 28.50
N PHE A 805 -36.41 11.44 29.03
CA PHE A 805 -35.84 11.27 30.37
C PHE A 805 -36.89 11.32 31.48
N SER A 806 -37.97 12.06 31.25
CA SER A 806 -39.12 12.14 32.15
C SER A 806 -40.11 10.97 32.00
N GLY A 807 -39.80 9.98 31.15
CA GLY A 807 -40.67 8.82 30.86
C GLY A 807 -41.89 9.13 30.00
N GLN A 808 -41.96 10.32 29.39
CA GLN A 808 -43.09 10.79 28.58
C GLN A 808 -42.85 10.52 27.10
N VAL A 809 -42.68 9.25 26.74
CA VAL A 809 -42.25 8.81 25.40
C VAL A 809 -43.19 9.27 24.29
N ASP A 810 -44.51 9.09 24.45
CA ASP A 810 -45.47 9.49 23.41
C ASP A 810 -45.48 11.00 23.18
N GLN A 811 -45.37 11.80 24.25
CA GLN A 811 -45.30 13.27 24.13
C GLN A 811 -44.00 13.73 23.48
N ALA A 812 -42.89 13.04 23.74
CA ALA A 812 -41.61 13.34 23.09
C ALA A 812 -41.71 13.16 21.57
N VAL A 813 -42.26 12.01 21.15
CA VAL A 813 -42.47 11.68 19.73
C VAL A 813 -43.44 12.65 19.06
N GLU A 814 -44.63 12.87 19.66
CA GLU A 814 -45.62 13.81 19.10
C GLU A 814 -45.07 15.24 18.97
N HIS A 815 -44.25 15.68 19.93
CA HIS A 815 -43.68 17.02 19.90
C HIS A 815 -42.71 17.21 18.74
N ILE A 816 -41.74 16.29 18.58
CA ILE A 816 -40.74 16.40 17.52
C ILE A 816 -41.36 16.14 16.14
N GLU A 817 -42.29 15.19 16.00
CA GLU A 817 -43.02 14.94 14.75
C GLU A 817 -43.79 16.18 14.28
N SER A 818 -44.42 16.91 15.20
CA SER A 818 -45.13 18.16 14.89
C SER A 818 -44.19 19.24 14.34
N VAL A 819 -43.00 19.38 14.92
CA VAL A 819 -42.00 20.36 14.45
C VAL A 819 -41.45 19.96 13.08
N VAL A 820 -41.10 18.68 12.90
CA VAL A 820 -40.62 18.12 11.63
C VAL A 820 -41.66 18.28 10.52
N ALA A 821 -42.93 17.96 10.79
CA ALA A 821 -44.01 18.09 9.82
C ALA A 821 -44.25 19.54 9.37
N ALA A 822 -44.13 20.50 10.27
CA ALA A 822 -44.26 21.92 9.93
C ALA A 822 -43.12 22.41 9.02
N LEU A 823 -41.89 21.93 9.23
CA LEU A 823 -40.77 22.24 8.35
C LEU A 823 -40.90 21.54 7.00
N ASP A 824 -41.34 20.28 6.98
CA ASP A 824 -41.68 19.57 5.73
C ASP A 824 -42.68 20.35 4.88
N GLU A 825 -43.72 20.93 5.50
CA GLU A 825 -44.72 21.75 4.82
C GLU A 825 -44.11 23.07 4.31
N GLN A 826 -43.28 23.74 5.12
CA GLN A 826 -42.61 24.97 4.74
C GLN A 826 -41.73 24.79 3.49
N PHE A 827 -40.90 23.75 3.45
CA PHE A 827 -40.03 23.48 2.30
C PHE A 827 -40.82 22.94 1.09
N ALA A 828 -41.93 22.23 1.31
CA ALA A 828 -42.79 21.76 0.21
C ALA A 828 -43.67 22.84 -0.41
N ALA A 829 -43.90 23.96 0.28
CA ALA A 829 -44.73 25.06 -0.20
C ALA A 829 -44.06 25.93 -1.29
N GLY A 830 -42.73 25.89 -1.39
CA GLY A 830 -41.98 26.62 -2.41
C GLY A 830 -42.04 25.98 -3.80
N ASP A 831 -41.62 26.74 -4.83
CA ASP A 831 -41.53 26.26 -6.22
C ASP A 831 -40.29 25.37 -6.49
N GLY A 832 -39.50 25.10 -5.45
CA GLY A 832 -38.29 24.29 -5.52
C GLY A 832 -38.48 22.86 -5.04
N VAL A 833 -37.50 22.02 -5.31
CA VAL A 833 -37.48 20.61 -4.95
C VAL A 833 -36.55 20.40 -3.74
N PRO A 834 -37.08 20.09 -2.54
CA PRO A 834 -36.28 19.98 -1.33
C PRO A 834 -35.36 18.76 -1.36
N ARG A 835 -34.08 18.94 -1.06
CA ARG A 835 -33.05 17.88 -1.09
C ARG A 835 -32.03 18.01 0.03
N TYR A 836 -31.49 16.85 0.40
CA TYR A 836 -30.32 16.69 1.24
C TYR A 836 -29.25 15.92 0.47
N PHE A 837 -28.00 16.34 0.63
CA PHE A 837 -26.83 15.65 0.07
C PHE A 837 -25.81 15.44 1.19
N ASN A 838 -25.41 14.18 1.41
CA ASN A 838 -24.38 13.84 2.37
C ASN A 838 -22.98 14.26 1.87
N SER A 839 -22.76 14.19 0.54
CA SER A 839 -21.49 14.53 -0.10
C SER A 839 -21.68 15.15 -1.50
N TYR A 840 -20.62 15.77 -2.05
CA TYR A 840 -20.62 16.20 -3.45
C TYR A 840 -20.73 15.04 -4.43
N ALA A 841 -20.30 13.82 -4.04
CA ALA A 841 -20.52 12.62 -4.84
C ALA A 841 -22.02 12.34 -5.00
N ASP A 842 -22.79 12.38 -3.91
CA ASP A 842 -24.25 12.22 -3.94
C ASP A 842 -24.93 13.32 -4.76
N ARG A 843 -24.41 14.55 -4.70
CA ARG A 843 -24.91 15.67 -5.49
C ARG A 843 -24.67 15.48 -6.98
N VAL A 844 -23.48 15.04 -7.38
CA VAL A 844 -23.19 14.74 -8.79
C VAL A 844 -24.02 13.55 -9.28
N ILE A 845 -24.19 12.49 -8.48
CA ILE A 845 -25.10 11.37 -8.81
C ILE A 845 -26.52 11.88 -9.02
N TYR A 846 -27.02 12.75 -8.12
CA TYR A 846 -28.34 13.36 -8.24
C TYR A 846 -28.51 14.09 -9.57
N ASN A 847 -27.55 14.96 -9.89
CA ASN A 847 -27.59 15.77 -11.10
C ASN A 847 -27.64 14.93 -12.39
N HIS A 848 -27.00 13.75 -12.40
CA HIS A 848 -26.97 12.89 -13.59
C HIS A 848 -28.15 11.92 -13.67
N LEU A 849 -28.60 11.36 -12.55
CA LEU A 849 -29.54 10.24 -12.55
C LEU A 849 -30.97 10.62 -12.15
N PHE A 850 -31.15 11.72 -11.41
CA PHE A 850 -32.42 12.06 -10.77
C PHE A 850 -32.98 13.43 -11.16
N ALA A 851 -32.12 14.43 -11.35
CA ALA A 851 -32.55 15.80 -11.66
C ALA A 851 -33.32 15.86 -12.98
N ILE A 852 -34.51 16.47 -12.95
CA ILE A 852 -35.31 16.71 -14.15
C ILE A 852 -34.88 18.03 -14.78
N ARG A 853 -35.05 18.15 -16.11
CA ARG A 853 -34.74 19.37 -16.85
C ARG A 853 -35.51 20.56 -16.25
N ASP A 854 -34.79 21.66 -16.01
CA ASP A 854 -35.29 22.92 -15.44
C ASP A 854 -35.77 22.81 -13.97
N GLU A 855 -35.50 21.70 -13.28
CA GLU A 855 -35.74 21.56 -11.85
C GLU A 855 -34.82 22.48 -11.03
N ARG A 856 -35.41 23.14 -10.02
CA ARG A 856 -34.67 23.96 -9.05
C ARG A 856 -34.56 23.22 -7.73
N THR A 857 -33.37 22.74 -7.38
CA THR A 857 -33.13 22.14 -6.06
C THR A 857 -33.10 23.22 -4.97
N VAL A 858 -33.71 22.92 -3.82
CA VAL A 858 -33.63 23.70 -2.58
C VAL A 858 -33.03 22.81 -1.50
N LEU A 859 -32.02 23.29 -0.78
CA LEU A 859 -31.38 22.52 0.28
C LEU A 859 -32.21 22.62 1.56
N ILE A 860 -32.54 21.47 2.17
CA ILE A 860 -33.15 21.44 3.51
C ILE A 860 -32.07 21.57 4.60
N PRO A 861 -32.44 21.96 5.84
CA PRO A 861 -31.54 21.87 6.98
C PRO A 861 -31.05 20.43 7.20
N ASP A 862 -29.77 20.25 7.48
CA ASP A 862 -29.19 18.91 7.71
C ASP A 862 -29.84 18.21 8.91
N ASN A 863 -30.13 18.98 9.95
CA ASN A 863 -30.80 18.47 11.14
C ASN A 863 -32.26 18.06 10.88
N LEU A 864 -32.93 18.53 9.82
CA LEU A 864 -34.24 18.03 9.41
C LEU A 864 -34.12 16.60 8.88
N PHE A 865 -33.13 16.34 8.02
CA PHE A 865 -32.84 14.99 7.53
C PHE A 865 -32.52 14.03 8.70
N TYR A 866 -31.62 14.43 9.60
CA TYR A 866 -31.26 13.62 10.76
C TYR A 866 -32.44 13.40 11.71
N ALA A 867 -33.32 14.39 11.92
CA ALA A 867 -34.52 14.22 12.74
C ALA A 867 -35.47 13.15 12.16
N HIS A 868 -35.66 13.08 10.84
CA HIS A 868 -36.41 11.98 10.22
C HIS A 868 -35.75 10.61 10.44
N MET A 869 -34.43 10.55 10.37
CA MET A 869 -33.68 9.31 10.60
C MET A 869 -33.81 8.82 12.04
N GLU A 870 -33.58 9.71 13.01
CA GLU A 870 -33.72 9.43 14.44
C GLU A 870 -35.16 9.01 14.78
N LEU A 871 -36.17 9.72 14.25
CA LEU A 871 -37.58 9.37 14.43
C LEU A 871 -37.92 8.00 13.84
N ALA A 872 -37.44 7.70 12.63
CA ALA A 872 -37.65 6.40 12.01
C ALA A 872 -37.08 5.26 12.87
N ASP A 873 -35.85 5.41 13.36
CA ASP A 873 -35.20 4.40 14.19
C ASP A 873 -35.94 4.25 15.54
N ALA A 874 -36.32 5.35 16.18
CA ALA A 874 -37.08 5.33 17.44
C ALA A 874 -38.47 4.69 17.28
N LEU A 875 -39.23 5.09 16.25
CA LEU A 875 -40.56 4.54 15.96
C LEU A 875 -40.49 3.05 15.61
N ALA A 876 -39.48 2.63 14.84
CA ALA A 876 -39.28 1.22 14.48
C ALA A 876 -39.04 0.32 15.70
N GLN A 877 -38.45 0.87 16.76
CA GLN A 877 -38.22 0.19 18.03
C GLN A 877 -39.43 0.25 18.96
N LEU A 878 -40.06 1.43 19.10
CA LEU A 878 -41.12 1.67 20.07
C LEU A 878 -42.51 1.20 19.59
N LYS A 879 -42.84 1.47 18.33
CA LYS A 879 -44.18 1.26 17.76
C LYS A 879 -44.22 0.23 16.62
N GLY A 880 -43.05 -0.13 16.07
CA GLY A 880 -42.90 -1.14 15.02
C GLY A 880 -42.54 -0.56 13.66
N ALA A 881 -42.17 -1.44 12.72
CA ALA A 881 -41.58 -1.03 11.43
C ALA A 881 -42.53 -0.18 10.58
N LYS A 882 -43.83 -0.49 10.58
CA LYS A 882 -44.84 0.29 9.85
C LYS A 882 -44.90 1.79 10.21
N GLU A 883 -44.76 2.14 11.49
CA GLU A 883 -44.81 3.55 11.93
C GLU A 883 -43.56 4.34 11.50
N ALA A 884 -42.44 3.66 11.23
CA ALA A 884 -41.23 4.30 10.73
C ALA A 884 -41.27 4.64 9.22
N LEU A 885 -42.13 3.95 8.45
CA LEU A 885 -42.16 4.07 6.98
C LEU A 885 -42.43 5.49 6.47
N PRO A 886 -43.31 6.32 7.06
CA PRO A 886 -43.49 7.71 6.62
C PRO A 886 -42.19 8.53 6.67
N HIS A 887 -41.42 8.40 7.75
CA HIS A 887 -40.14 9.10 7.90
C HIS A 887 -39.08 8.53 6.94
N LEU A 888 -39.00 7.21 6.76
CA LEU A 888 -38.06 6.59 5.82
C LEU A 888 -38.36 6.94 4.36
N ASN A 889 -39.63 6.99 3.97
CA ASN A 889 -40.03 7.47 2.65
C ASN A 889 -39.65 8.94 2.45
N ARG A 890 -39.75 9.76 3.50
CA ARG A 890 -39.30 11.15 3.46
C ARG A 890 -37.78 11.26 3.32
N LEU A 891 -36.99 10.44 4.02
CA LEU A 891 -35.53 10.36 3.83
C LEU A 891 -35.17 10.04 2.38
N VAL A 892 -35.83 9.04 1.77
CA VAL A 892 -35.61 8.69 0.36
C VAL A 892 -36.03 9.83 -0.58
N ALA A 893 -37.11 10.56 -0.26
CA ALA A 893 -37.53 11.71 -1.05
C ALA A 893 -36.52 12.88 -0.97
N TYR A 894 -35.94 13.13 0.21
CA TYR A 894 -34.93 14.17 0.39
C TYR A 894 -33.56 13.78 -0.15
N ALA A 895 -33.15 12.52 0.00
CA ALA A 895 -31.82 12.05 -0.36
C ALA A 895 -31.88 10.80 -1.25
N PRO A 896 -32.44 10.89 -2.49
CA PRO A 896 -32.61 9.73 -3.36
C PRO A 896 -31.29 9.19 -3.93
N SER A 897 -30.22 9.99 -3.94
CA SER A 897 -28.88 9.56 -4.35
C SER A 897 -28.04 8.99 -3.20
N TYR A 898 -28.54 9.00 -1.96
CA TYR A 898 -27.80 8.49 -0.80
C TYR A 898 -28.20 7.05 -0.49
N ALA A 899 -27.25 6.11 -0.59
CA ALA A 899 -27.51 4.68 -0.47
C ALA A 899 -28.13 4.30 0.88
N LEU A 900 -27.66 4.93 1.98
CA LEU A 900 -28.13 4.63 3.33
C LEU A 900 -29.65 4.84 3.49
N SER A 901 -30.22 5.88 2.87
CA SER A 901 -31.66 6.16 2.90
C SER A 901 -32.48 4.97 2.38
N HIS A 902 -32.03 4.37 1.28
CA HIS A 902 -32.68 3.19 0.68
C HIS A 902 -32.47 1.93 1.53
N LEU A 903 -31.27 1.75 2.11
CA LEU A 903 -30.96 0.60 2.94
C LEU A 903 -31.77 0.60 4.24
N LYS A 904 -31.90 1.75 4.93
CA LYS A 904 -32.77 1.88 6.11
C LYS A 904 -34.23 1.58 5.78
N LEU A 905 -34.72 2.05 4.62
CA LEU A 905 -36.07 1.72 4.15
C LEU A 905 -36.22 0.21 3.88
N ALA A 906 -35.29 -0.40 3.14
CA ALA A 906 -35.29 -1.83 2.84
C ALA A 906 -35.31 -2.69 4.12
N VAL A 907 -34.63 -2.24 5.17
CA VAL A 907 -34.59 -2.94 6.46
C VAL A 907 -35.97 -3.04 7.10
N GLN A 908 -36.70 -1.92 7.17
CA GLN A 908 -38.02 -1.92 7.80
C GLN A 908 -39.07 -2.58 6.90
N LEU A 909 -38.98 -2.43 5.58
CA LEU A 909 -39.86 -3.15 4.64
C LEU A 909 -39.71 -4.67 4.75
N ALA A 910 -38.49 -5.18 4.99
CA ALA A 910 -38.26 -6.61 5.19
C ALA A 910 -38.91 -7.12 6.48
N ARG A 911 -38.97 -6.30 7.54
CA ARG A 911 -39.69 -6.64 8.78
C ARG A 911 -41.21 -6.70 8.58
N GLU A 912 -41.73 -5.93 7.64
CA GLU A 912 -43.13 -5.97 7.22
C GLU A 912 -43.40 -7.02 6.13
N GLU A 913 -42.38 -7.80 5.74
CA GLU A 913 -42.44 -8.82 4.68
C GLU A 913 -42.90 -8.29 3.31
N ASP A 914 -42.72 -7.00 3.03
CA ASP A 914 -43.01 -6.38 1.72
C ASP A 914 -41.82 -6.58 0.76
N TRP A 915 -41.64 -7.83 0.30
CA TRP A 915 -40.47 -8.23 -0.49
C TRP A 915 -40.38 -7.57 -1.86
N ASP A 916 -41.50 -7.14 -2.44
CA ASP A 916 -41.53 -6.33 -3.67
C ASP A 916 -40.86 -4.96 -3.44
N SER A 917 -41.27 -4.28 -2.36
CA SER A 917 -40.71 -2.97 -2.00
C SER A 917 -39.26 -3.10 -1.49
N VAL A 918 -38.90 -4.18 -0.79
CA VAL A 918 -37.50 -4.46 -0.41
C VAL A 918 -36.63 -4.59 -1.66
N ARG A 919 -37.07 -5.35 -2.66
CA ARG A 919 -36.36 -5.50 -3.93
C ARG A 919 -36.15 -4.13 -4.59
N ALA A 920 -37.20 -3.30 -4.67
CA ALA A 920 -37.10 -1.96 -5.25
C ALA A 920 -36.09 -1.06 -4.50
N ALA A 921 -36.18 -1.03 -3.17
CA ALA A 921 -35.26 -0.24 -2.35
C ALA A 921 -33.80 -0.72 -2.49
N CYS A 922 -33.56 -2.03 -2.53
CA CYS A 922 -32.20 -2.58 -2.73
C CYS A 922 -31.63 -2.26 -4.12
N LEU A 923 -32.46 -2.28 -5.17
CA LEU A 923 -32.02 -1.90 -6.51
C LEU A 923 -31.65 -0.42 -6.58
N ASN A 924 -32.43 0.45 -5.94
CA ASN A 924 -32.09 1.87 -5.84
C ASN A 924 -30.80 2.08 -5.05
N ALA A 925 -30.61 1.38 -3.92
CA ALA A 925 -29.38 1.41 -3.14
C ALA A 925 -28.17 1.01 -4.01
N LEU A 926 -28.21 -0.17 -4.65
CA LEU A 926 -27.15 -0.68 -5.53
C LEU A 926 -26.81 0.30 -6.67
N ARG A 927 -27.82 0.98 -7.20
CA ARG A 927 -27.66 1.93 -8.29
C ARG A 927 -26.83 3.15 -7.88
N VAL A 928 -26.93 3.58 -6.62
CA VAL A 928 -26.26 4.79 -6.11
C VAL A 928 -25.09 4.50 -5.16
N SER A 929 -24.82 3.23 -4.82
CA SER A 929 -23.71 2.82 -3.96
C SER A 929 -22.34 3.19 -4.55
N ILE A 930 -21.61 4.03 -3.81
CA ILE A 930 -20.21 4.41 -4.08
C ILE A 930 -19.20 3.66 -3.19
N ASP A 931 -19.69 2.86 -2.24
CA ASP A 931 -18.88 2.07 -1.31
C ASP A 931 -19.20 0.57 -1.36
N ARG A 932 -18.18 -0.26 -1.07
CA ARG A 932 -18.27 -1.73 -1.07
C ARG A 932 -19.24 -2.23 0.00
N ALA A 933 -19.20 -1.65 1.19
CA ALA A 933 -20.02 -2.08 2.30
C ALA A 933 -21.52 -1.82 2.03
N ASP A 934 -21.86 -0.68 1.44
CA ASP A 934 -23.25 -0.38 1.05
C ASP A 934 -23.74 -1.33 -0.05
N ALA A 935 -22.93 -1.56 -1.09
CA ALA A 935 -23.27 -2.48 -2.17
C ALA A 935 -23.40 -3.93 -1.67
N GLY A 936 -22.46 -4.38 -0.82
CA GLY A 936 -22.48 -5.70 -0.20
C GLY A 936 -23.74 -5.94 0.62
N TYR A 937 -24.14 -4.96 1.43
CA TYR A 937 -25.36 -5.06 2.23
C TYR A 937 -26.64 -4.98 1.38
N ALA A 938 -26.65 -4.15 0.33
CA ALA A 938 -27.75 -4.09 -0.62
C ALA A 938 -27.96 -5.43 -1.34
N TYR A 939 -26.88 -6.11 -1.74
CA TYR A 939 -26.95 -7.46 -2.30
C TYR A 939 -27.47 -8.49 -1.29
N TYR A 940 -27.03 -8.42 -0.03
CA TYR A 940 -27.52 -9.31 1.02
C TYR A 940 -29.04 -9.19 1.19
N ARG A 941 -29.56 -7.97 1.31
CA ARG A 941 -31.01 -7.73 1.41
C ARG A 941 -31.78 -8.09 0.14
N LEU A 942 -31.20 -7.82 -1.03
CA LEU A 942 -31.77 -8.25 -2.30
C LEU A 942 -31.86 -9.78 -2.39
N ALA A 943 -30.87 -10.50 -1.86
CA ALA A 943 -30.84 -11.95 -1.85
C ALA A 943 -31.99 -12.52 -1.01
N GLN A 944 -32.25 -11.95 0.17
CA GLN A 944 -33.39 -12.31 1.01
C GLN A 944 -34.73 -12.05 0.31
N ALA A 945 -34.89 -10.88 -0.30
CA ALA A 945 -36.10 -10.55 -1.06
C ALA A 945 -36.30 -11.51 -2.24
N ALA A 946 -35.24 -11.78 -3.02
CA ALA A 946 -35.29 -12.71 -4.14
C ALA A 946 -35.63 -14.13 -3.68
N TRP A 947 -35.09 -14.58 -2.54
CA TRP A 947 -35.44 -15.87 -1.97
C TRP A 947 -36.91 -15.96 -1.60
N MET A 948 -37.47 -14.96 -0.91
CA MET A 948 -38.89 -14.94 -0.54
C MET A 948 -39.84 -14.83 -1.75
N ARG A 949 -39.30 -14.48 -2.92
CA ARG A 949 -40.00 -14.42 -4.22
C ARG A 949 -39.79 -15.66 -5.08
N ASP A 950 -39.16 -16.72 -4.55
CA ASP A 950 -38.78 -17.94 -5.28
C ASP A 950 -37.82 -17.70 -6.47
N GLU A 951 -37.11 -16.58 -6.50
CA GLU A 951 -36.11 -16.23 -7.51
C GLU A 951 -34.73 -16.82 -7.13
N PHE A 952 -34.64 -18.15 -6.96
CA PHE A 952 -33.47 -18.85 -6.41
C PHE A 952 -32.14 -18.52 -7.10
N ALA A 953 -32.13 -18.39 -8.43
CA ALA A 953 -30.91 -18.06 -9.16
C ALA A 953 -30.40 -16.64 -8.83
N VAL A 954 -31.31 -15.68 -8.69
CA VAL A 954 -31.00 -14.30 -8.30
C VAL A 954 -30.56 -14.25 -6.84
N ALA A 955 -31.24 -14.97 -5.95
CA ALA A 955 -30.89 -15.04 -4.54
C ALA A 955 -29.47 -15.57 -4.32
N VAL A 956 -29.13 -16.71 -4.94
CA VAL A 956 -27.77 -17.27 -4.86
C VAL A 956 -26.75 -16.32 -5.48
N ALA A 957 -27.06 -15.70 -6.63
CA ALA A 957 -26.14 -14.75 -7.26
C ALA A 957 -25.88 -13.51 -6.39
N ALA A 958 -26.92 -12.96 -5.76
CA ALA A 958 -26.82 -11.79 -4.90
C ALA A 958 -26.04 -12.10 -3.61
N TYR A 959 -26.28 -13.24 -2.95
CA TYR A 959 -25.45 -13.67 -1.81
C TYR A 959 -23.98 -13.86 -2.19
N MET A 960 -23.69 -14.46 -3.35
CA MET A 960 -22.31 -14.60 -3.84
C MET A 960 -21.65 -13.24 -4.09
N MET A 961 -22.38 -12.28 -4.65
CA MET A 961 -21.87 -10.91 -4.84
C MET A 961 -21.67 -10.18 -3.53
N SER A 962 -22.58 -10.33 -2.56
CA SER A 962 -22.46 -9.73 -1.22
C SER A 962 -21.17 -10.16 -0.54
N ASP A 963 -20.90 -11.47 -0.51
CA ASP A 963 -19.67 -12.03 0.09
C ASP A 963 -18.40 -11.62 -0.66
N ALA A 964 -18.45 -11.53 -1.99
CA ALA A 964 -17.31 -11.10 -2.80
C ALA A 964 -16.99 -9.61 -2.70
N VAL A 965 -18.01 -8.76 -2.54
CA VAL A 965 -17.83 -7.30 -2.46
C VAL A 965 -17.47 -6.86 -1.03
N ALA A 966 -18.10 -7.45 -0.01
CA ALA A 966 -17.91 -7.13 1.40
C ALA A 966 -17.84 -8.41 2.25
N HIS A 967 -16.70 -9.10 2.19
CA HIS A 967 -16.50 -10.37 2.90
C HIS A 967 -16.66 -10.21 4.41
N ASN A 968 -17.32 -11.19 5.05
CA ASN A 968 -17.61 -11.23 6.49
C ASN A 968 -18.40 -10.03 7.05
N GLN A 969 -19.00 -9.19 6.20
CA GLN A 969 -19.85 -8.09 6.66
C GLN A 969 -21.12 -8.59 7.38
N VAL A 970 -21.69 -9.72 6.92
CA VAL A 970 -22.90 -10.31 7.48
C VAL A 970 -22.61 -11.75 7.94
N PRO A 971 -22.53 -12.01 9.27
CA PRO A 971 -22.16 -13.33 9.79
C PRO A 971 -23.09 -14.48 9.38
N SER A 972 -24.40 -14.23 9.21
CA SER A 972 -25.40 -15.26 8.86
C SER A 972 -25.40 -15.65 7.38
N LEU A 973 -24.70 -14.90 6.51
CA LEU A 973 -24.76 -15.05 5.06
C LEU A 973 -24.43 -16.47 4.60
N GLY A 974 -23.37 -17.07 5.16
CA GLY A 974 -22.91 -18.39 4.76
C GLY A 974 -23.94 -19.50 5.04
N GLU A 975 -24.64 -19.41 6.17
CA GLU A 975 -25.69 -20.36 6.56
C GLU A 975 -26.92 -20.20 5.67
N GLU A 976 -27.37 -18.96 5.47
CA GLU A 976 -28.52 -18.63 4.60
C GLU A 976 -28.27 -19.09 3.14
N LEU A 977 -27.10 -18.77 2.58
CA LEU A 977 -26.72 -19.18 1.23
C LEU A 977 -26.70 -20.71 1.09
N SER A 978 -26.17 -21.43 2.08
CA SER A 978 -26.16 -22.89 2.08
C SER A 978 -27.58 -23.45 2.04
N GLU A 979 -28.49 -22.87 2.82
CA GLU A 979 -29.89 -23.26 2.85
C GLU A 979 -30.58 -23.01 1.49
N VAL A 980 -30.44 -21.82 0.89
CA VAL A 980 -31.02 -21.51 -0.42
C VAL A 980 -30.51 -22.48 -1.49
N ARG A 981 -29.20 -22.77 -1.49
CA ARG A 981 -28.60 -23.74 -2.43
C ARG A 981 -29.15 -25.15 -2.21
N GLY A 982 -29.33 -25.58 -0.97
CA GLY A 982 -29.93 -26.87 -0.63
C GLY A 982 -31.36 -27.00 -1.16
N ARG A 983 -32.18 -25.96 -0.96
CA ARG A 983 -33.58 -25.90 -1.43
C ARG A 983 -33.69 -25.85 -2.96
N ALA A 984 -32.80 -25.12 -3.64
CA ALA A 984 -32.77 -25.10 -5.10
C ALA A 984 -32.32 -26.45 -5.68
N THR A 985 -31.28 -27.06 -5.09
CA THR A 985 -30.75 -28.35 -5.53
C THR A 985 -31.76 -29.48 -5.37
N SER A 986 -32.51 -29.52 -4.26
CA SER A 986 -33.54 -30.54 -4.02
C SER A 986 -34.67 -30.49 -5.04
N GLN A 987 -34.90 -29.33 -5.65
CA GLN A 987 -35.90 -29.08 -6.68
C GLN A 987 -35.33 -29.08 -8.10
N ASN A 988 -34.03 -29.38 -8.26
CA ASN A 988 -33.32 -29.35 -9.54
C ASN A 988 -33.44 -27.99 -10.27
N ILE A 989 -33.46 -26.89 -9.51
CA ILE A 989 -33.47 -25.53 -10.03
C ILE A 989 -32.02 -25.13 -10.37
N PRO A 990 -31.73 -24.67 -11.60
CA PRO A 990 -30.39 -24.24 -11.97
C PRO A 990 -30.01 -22.98 -11.19
N ILE A 991 -28.85 -23.02 -10.53
CA ILE A 991 -28.29 -21.92 -9.75
C ILE A 991 -26.84 -21.68 -10.15
N PRO A 992 -26.32 -20.44 -10.03
CA PRO A 992 -24.93 -20.16 -10.32
C PRO A 992 -24.01 -20.89 -9.33
N THR A 993 -22.90 -21.45 -9.84
CA THR A 993 -21.87 -22.12 -9.03
C THR A 993 -20.52 -21.41 -9.07
N ALA A 994 -20.40 -20.35 -9.88
CA ALA A 994 -19.18 -19.56 -10.05
C ALA A 994 -19.53 -18.08 -10.19
N MET A 995 -18.60 -17.20 -9.81
CA MET A 995 -18.83 -15.75 -9.81
C MET A 995 -19.25 -15.20 -11.18
N ALA A 996 -18.61 -15.65 -12.26
CA ALA A 996 -18.97 -15.24 -13.62
C ALA A 996 -20.37 -15.71 -14.05
N GLN A 997 -20.95 -16.73 -13.41
CA GLN A 997 -22.35 -17.09 -13.62
C GLN A 997 -23.26 -16.18 -12.80
N ALA A 998 -22.94 -15.93 -11.53
CA ALA A 998 -23.68 -15.01 -10.67
C ALA A 998 -23.82 -13.62 -11.29
N GLN A 999 -22.71 -13.02 -11.75
CA GLN A 999 -22.71 -11.72 -12.42
C GLN A 999 -23.58 -11.71 -13.67
N ARG A 1000 -23.55 -12.77 -14.49
CA ARG A 1000 -24.42 -12.90 -15.67
C ARG A 1000 -25.88 -12.99 -15.29
N THR A 1001 -26.23 -13.81 -14.30
CA THR A 1001 -27.60 -13.92 -13.80
C THR A 1001 -28.12 -12.56 -13.35
N LEU A 1002 -27.35 -11.80 -12.56
CA LEU A 1002 -27.77 -10.48 -12.11
C LEU A 1002 -27.97 -9.51 -13.29
N ALA A 1003 -27.03 -9.48 -14.24
CA ALA A 1003 -27.14 -8.64 -15.42
C ALA A 1003 -28.34 -8.99 -16.32
N GLU A 1004 -28.67 -10.27 -16.50
CA GLU A 1004 -29.84 -10.74 -17.26
C GLU A 1004 -31.17 -10.34 -16.60
N HIS A 1005 -31.15 -10.03 -15.30
CA HIS A 1005 -32.29 -9.58 -14.51
C HIS A 1005 -32.31 -8.06 -14.25
N ASP A 1006 -31.51 -7.28 -15.01
CA ASP A 1006 -31.35 -5.83 -14.88
C ASP A 1006 -30.92 -5.38 -13.46
N ILE A 1007 -30.17 -6.24 -12.76
CA ILE A 1007 -29.61 -5.93 -11.43
C ILE A 1007 -28.21 -5.35 -11.64
N PRO A 1008 -27.89 -4.16 -11.09
CA PRO A 1008 -26.56 -3.57 -11.19
C PRO A 1008 -25.48 -4.55 -10.70
N VAL A 1009 -24.39 -4.68 -11.44
CA VAL A 1009 -23.23 -5.51 -11.09
C VAL A 1009 -22.09 -4.61 -10.65
N TRP A 1010 -21.86 -4.51 -9.34
CA TRP A 1010 -20.83 -3.67 -8.74
C TRP A 1010 -19.43 -4.26 -8.99
N PRO A 1011 -18.38 -3.45 -9.24
CA PRO A 1011 -18.38 -1.98 -9.30
C PRO A 1011 -18.78 -1.37 -10.66
N GLY A 1012 -19.08 -2.21 -11.66
CA GLY A 1012 -19.39 -1.78 -13.04
C GLY A 1012 -20.77 -1.11 -13.21
N THR A 1013 -21.23 -0.31 -12.24
CA THR A 1013 -22.48 0.44 -12.31
C THR A 1013 -22.32 1.71 -13.15
N GLU A 1014 -23.43 2.34 -13.53
CA GLU A 1014 -23.40 3.60 -14.30
C GLU A 1014 -22.79 4.78 -13.53
N VAL A 1015 -22.70 4.70 -12.20
CA VAL A 1015 -22.10 5.72 -11.33
C VAL A 1015 -20.58 5.76 -11.46
N ALA A 1016 -19.91 4.62 -11.63
CA ALA A 1016 -18.44 4.56 -11.71
C ALA A 1016 -17.84 5.50 -12.79
N PRO A 1017 -18.29 5.47 -14.07
CA PRO A 1017 -17.78 6.39 -15.08
C PRO A 1017 -18.20 7.85 -14.86
N ILE A 1018 -19.30 8.12 -14.14
CA ILE A 1018 -19.71 9.47 -13.76
C ILE A 1018 -18.73 10.04 -12.72
N MET A 1019 -18.47 9.29 -11.65
CA MET A 1019 -17.56 9.69 -10.57
C MET A 1019 -16.15 9.93 -11.09
N LEU A 1020 -15.58 8.98 -11.86
CA LEU A 1020 -14.23 9.14 -12.41
C LEU A 1020 -14.11 10.36 -13.32
N ARG A 1021 -15.13 10.63 -14.16
CA ARG A 1021 -15.14 11.81 -15.04
C ARG A 1021 -15.26 13.10 -14.25
N ALA A 1022 -16.16 13.17 -13.28
CA ALA A 1022 -16.38 14.34 -12.45
C ALA A 1022 -15.15 14.65 -11.58
N ALA A 1023 -14.57 13.64 -10.94
CA ALA A 1023 -13.33 13.76 -10.16
C ALA A 1023 -12.20 14.35 -11.01
N ARG A 1024 -11.99 13.78 -12.19
CA ARG A 1024 -10.97 14.25 -13.12
C ARG A 1024 -11.18 15.70 -13.52
N VAL A 1025 -12.38 16.03 -14.02
CA VAL A 1025 -12.66 17.40 -14.47
C VAL A 1025 -12.60 18.38 -13.31
N GLY A 1026 -12.99 17.95 -12.10
CA GLY A 1026 -12.80 18.70 -10.88
C GLY A 1026 -11.34 19.05 -10.62
N VAL A 1027 -10.43 18.08 -10.69
CA VAL A 1027 -8.99 18.32 -10.50
C VAL A 1027 -8.40 19.16 -11.65
N ASP A 1028 -8.69 18.80 -12.90
CA ASP A 1028 -8.20 19.50 -14.10
C ASP A 1028 -8.64 20.97 -14.18
N GLN A 1029 -9.67 21.37 -13.42
CA GLN A 1029 -10.19 22.75 -13.38
C GLN A 1029 -9.96 23.44 -12.02
N GLY A 1030 -9.18 22.85 -11.12
CA GLY A 1030 -8.91 23.44 -9.81
C GLY A 1030 -10.18 23.58 -8.96
N MET A 1031 -11.05 22.57 -8.92
CA MET A 1031 -12.18 22.49 -7.99
C MET A 1031 -11.90 21.42 -6.93
N PHE A 1032 -10.85 21.59 -6.12
CA PHE A 1032 -10.32 20.53 -5.27
C PHE A 1032 -11.28 20.10 -4.16
N VAL A 1033 -12.07 21.04 -3.62
CA VAL A 1033 -13.08 20.76 -2.60
C VAL A 1033 -14.05 19.64 -3.04
N PRO A 1034 -14.82 19.78 -4.14
CA PRO A 1034 -15.66 18.70 -4.62
C PRO A 1034 -14.84 17.55 -5.24
N ALA A 1035 -13.73 17.84 -5.95
CA ALA A 1035 -12.95 16.82 -6.64
C ALA A 1035 -12.36 15.76 -5.70
N ARG A 1036 -11.99 16.13 -4.47
CA ARG A 1036 -11.49 15.21 -3.45
C ARG A 1036 -12.51 14.13 -3.13
N THR A 1037 -13.75 14.51 -2.81
CA THR A 1037 -14.82 13.54 -2.51
C THR A 1037 -15.16 12.65 -3.71
N LEU A 1038 -15.18 13.24 -4.91
CA LEU A 1038 -15.42 12.51 -6.15
C LEU A 1038 -14.29 11.51 -6.45
N ALA A 1039 -13.03 11.88 -6.17
CA ALA A 1039 -11.88 11.01 -6.34
C ALA A 1039 -11.90 9.84 -5.34
N VAL A 1040 -12.28 10.10 -4.08
CA VAL A 1040 -12.47 9.06 -3.06
C VAL A 1040 -13.55 8.07 -3.51
N ALA A 1041 -14.72 8.56 -3.94
CA ALA A 1041 -15.80 7.73 -4.45
C ALA A 1041 -15.35 6.90 -5.67
N ALA A 1042 -14.66 7.52 -6.63
CA ALA A 1042 -14.12 6.83 -7.80
C ALA A 1042 -13.07 5.75 -7.42
N ALA A 1043 -12.21 6.02 -6.44
CA ALA A 1043 -11.20 5.07 -5.97
C ALA A 1043 -11.83 3.86 -5.24
N ARG A 1044 -12.83 4.08 -4.38
CA ARG A 1044 -13.55 3.00 -3.69
C ARG A 1044 -14.25 2.03 -4.65
N MET A 1045 -14.80 2.58 -5.74
CA MET A 1045 -15.38 1.81 -6.84
C MET A 1045 -14.34 1.15 -7.75
N GLY A 1046 -13.04 1.46 -7.60
CA GLY A 1046 -11.96 0.80 -8.33
C GLY A 1046 -11.71 -0.63 -7.84
N GLU A 1047 -11.13 -1.47 -8.71
CA GLU A 1047 -10.78 -2.86 -8.38
C GLU A 1047 -9.85 -2.95 -7.14
N GLN A 1048 -8.89 -2.04 -7.02
CA GLN A 1048 -7.91 -2.03 -5.93
C GLN A 1048 -8.35 -1.22 -4.69
N GLY A 1049 -9.45 -0.46 -4.77
CA GLY A 1049 -9.86 0.45 -3.68
C GLY A 1049 -8.90 1.64 -3.52
N ILE A 1050 -8.80 2.14 -2.29
CA ILE A 1050 -7.88 3.23 -1.93
C ILE A 1050 -6.54 2.60 -1.52
N ASP A 1051 -5.52 2.79 -2.36
CA ASP A 1051 -4.14 2.35 -2.09
C ASP A 1051 -3.24 3.54 -1.70
N ALA A 1052 -1.95 3.27 -1.41
CA ALA A 1052 -0.98 4.29 -1.04
C ALA A 1052 -0.75 5.35 -2.15
N VAL A 1053 -0.98 5.01 -3.42
CA VAL A 1053 -0.91 5.97 -4.53
C VAL A 1053 -2.09 6.93 -4.48
N GLN A 1054 -3.31 6.42 -4.27
CA GLN A 1054 -4.49 7.26 -4.14
C GLN A 1054 -4.43 8.13 -2.89
N LEU A 1055 -3.90 7.64 -1.77
CA LEU A 1055 -3.69 8.48 -0.58
C LEU A 1055 -2.73 9.64 -0.88
N GLN A 1056 -1.62 9.40 -1.57
CA GLN A 1056 -0.69 10.46 -1.99
C GLN A 1056 -1.33 11.45 -2.97
N PHE A 1057 -2.13 10.96 -3.92
CA PHE A 1057 -2.88 11.79 -4.85
C PHE A 1057 -3.89 12.68 -4.12
N LEU A 1058 -4.65 12.13 -3.17
CA LEU A 1058 -5.61 12.87 -2.35
C LEU A 1058 -4.93 13.90 -1.45
N ARG A 1059 -3.78 13.55 -0.84
CA ARG A 1059 -2.94 14.50 -0.09
C ARG A 1059 -2.60 15.71 -0.96
N SER A 1060 -2.27 15.53 -2.23
CA SER A 1060 -1.91 16.62 -3.16
C SER A 1060 -3.04 17.65 -3.37
N LEU A 1061 -4.31 17.28 -3.13
CA LEU A 1061 -5.49 18.13 -3.33
C LEU A 1061 -5.87 18.94 -2.09
N ASN A 1062 -5.22 18.72 -0.94
CA ASN A 1062 -5.50 19.48 0.29
C ASN A 1062 -4.89 20.88 0.25
N ALA A 1063 -5.32 21.74 1.18
CA ALA A 1063 -4.70 23.04 1.45
C ALA A 1063 -3.26 22.87 1.98
#